data_AF-A0A3D8QCN6-F1
#
_entry.id   AF-A0A3D8QCN6-F1
#
_cell.length_a   1.000
_cell.length_b   1.000
_cell.length_c   1.000
_cell.angle_alpha   90.00
_cell.angle_beta   90.00
_cell.angle_gamma   90.00
#
_symmetry.space_group_name_H-M   'P 1'
#
loop_
_entity.id
_entity.type
_entity.pdbx_description
1 polymer ?
#
loop_
_entity_poly.entity_id
_entity_poly.type
_entity_poly.pdbx_seq_one_letter_code
_entity_poly.pdbx_strand_id
1 'polypeptide(L)'
;MVMDMGKIGTISSTVSASDKVEVSWSIWLRSLAISAAALFLIFKSTSITPISPPSTEGGTRSKKTHIVTASKEFKWENITPSKELLYHDCFGKLQCARLEVPLDYKRTDGRGLKVAVALIRQPAKVPITDPRYGGAVIIEPGGPGGSGVDQLLRAGSEIQDIVSSHIEPELASVNPANKYYDVIGFDPRGVNNTTPSVRCFPDALVAQNWKLQSETIGIFGSAPGTLTRLWERSQALSRGCSEALMEEIDGERVAEHLNTIPVVEDMVHMIERHGQWRQKQALAMQDAYAQAYGTEMTKAMLDRTKWSKGKEMLYYWGFSYGTVIGTTFAAMHPERVARVVVDGVVDADDHYHGTKANNLWDADSILSQFFIYCSEAGPAKCSFYTPGGPKAIQAIYNELISNIYEHPIVVPGSATHGPEIITWSDIKSMQSPSLYQPLHRFPVFSMLLRDLVTGNGSKFAEYKQHKYGSICPVLDCGSDDNTCSPGRLPLATPEAYSAILCTDSSRLGDVSKGGFEACVQRMTNQSASFGAVWAHNRLGCVGWNATAKWSFNHPIAAVKTAHPLIFIGNTFDPVTPIRNARKMSSQFPGSIVIEQRAEGHCSLAAPSLCTMRHIRNYFQTGAMPIPDKASSGVSCETDLKPLVDAVSNEWSPPESIDIPAFGRPPTELQDIRDLKILLRASKKFTEGSVAI
;
A
#
# COMPACT_ATOMS: atom_id res chain seq x y z
N MET A 1 -72.37 2.21 12.99
CA MET A 1 -73.38 1.94 11.94
C MET A 1 -72.75 2.31 10.61
N VAL A 2 -72.70 1.45 9.58
CA VAL A 2 -73.23 0.06 9.46
C VAL A 2 -72.15 -0.86 8.85
N MET A 3 -72.25 -2.13 9.25
CA MET A 3 -71.75 -3.38 8.65
C MET A 3 -71.52 -3.34 7.13
N ASP A 4 -70.50 -4.00 6.57
CA ASP A 4 -70.23 -5.46 6.57
C ASP A 4 -71.31 -6.30 5.88
N MET A 5 -70.95 -6.85 4.72
CA MET A 5 -71.58 -8.01 4.07
C MET A 5 -70.55 -8.70 3.15
N GLY A 6 -70.62 -10.02 3.06
CA GLY A 6 -69.84 -10.83 2.11
C GLY A 6 -70.51 -12.17 1.84
N LYS A 7 -69.78 -13.09 1.16
CA LYS A 7 -70.20 -14.45 0.71
C LYS A 7 -71.12 -14.48 -0.53
N ILE A 8 -71.19 -15.54 -1.37
CA ILE A 8 -70.30 -16.65 -1.81
C ILE A 8 -70.98 -17.29 -3.06
N GLY A 9 -70.20 -17.88 -3.99
CA GLY A 9 -70.69 -18.93 -4.94
C GLY A 9 -71.15 -18.47 -6.34
N THR A 10 -70.68 -19.03 -7.47
CA THR A 10 -71.02 -20.33 -8.14
C THR A 10 -72.40 -20.35 -8.85
N ILE A 11 -72.62 -20.89 -10.08
CA ILE A 11 -71.77 -21.58 -11.08
C ILE A 11 -72.48 -21.63 -12.48
N SER A 12 -71.71 -21.67 -13.60
CA SER A 12 -72.01 -22.22 -14.97
C SER A 12 -73.31 -21.87 -15.76
N SER A 13 -73.19 -21.54 -17.08
CA SER A 13 -73.56 -22.48 -18.18
C SER A 13 -73.48 -21.93 -19.64
N THR A 14 -72.61 -22.55 -20.49
CA THR A 14 -72.86 -23.01 -21.90
C THR A 14 -73.19 -21.99 -23.05
N VAL A 15 -72.85 -22.17 -24.36
CA VAL A 15 -72.15 -23.25 -25.13
C VAL A 15 -71.65 -22.81 -26.54
N SER A 16 -70.52 -23.39 -27.03
CA SER A 16 -70.01 -23.52 -28.44
C SER A 16 -69.79 -22.23 -29.29
N ALA A 17 -68.85 -22.11 -30.26
CA ALA A 17 -67.91 -23.01 -30.98
C ALA A 17 -66.70 -22.17 -31.52
N SER A 18 -65.65 -22.62 -32.24
CA SER A 18 -65.15 -23.94 -32.70
C SER A 18 -63.65 -23.88 -33.14
N ASP A 19 -63.09 -25.06 -33.43
CA ASP A 19 -61.90 -25.49 -34.21
C ASP A 19 -61.34 -24.64 -35.39
N LYS A 20 -60.09 -24.81 -35.90
CA LYS A 20 -58.77 -25.37 -35.42
C LYS A 20 -57.71 -25.23 -36.55
N VAL A 21 -56.41 -25.41 -36.23
CA VAL A 21 -55.38 -26.26 -36.92
C VAL A 21 -53.95 -25.91 -36.46
N GLU A 22 -53.07 -26.92 -36.36
CA GLU A 22 -51.65 -26.83 -35.97
C GLU A 22 -50.71 -26.91 -37.19
N VAL A 23 -49.48 -26.37 -37.08
CA VAL A 23 -48.30 -26.82 -37.86
C VAL A 23 -47.06 -26.78 -36.95
N SER A 24 -46.04 -27.60 -37.21
CA SER A 24 -44.93 -27.86 -36.30
C SER A 24 -43.61 -28.28 -37.00
N TRP A 25 -42.52 -28.34 -36.23
CA TRP A 25 -41.19 -28.94 -36.51
C TRP A 25 -40.29 -28.43 -37.68
N SER A 26 -39.17 -27.83 -37.26
CA SER A 26 -37.76 -28.05 -37.70
C SER A 26 -37.35 -28.29 -39.17
N ILE A 27 -36.30 -27.54 -39.57
CA ILE A 27 -35.24 -27.87 -40.58
C ILE A 27 -35.67 -27.95 -42.05
N TRP A 28 -35.08 -27.07 -42.89
CA TRP A 28 -34.46 -27.42 -44.18
C TRP A 28 -33.31 -26.45 -44.51
N LEU A 29 -32.50 -26.77 -45.51
CA LEU A 29 -31.17 -26.22 -45.77
C LEU A 29 -30.96 -25.95 -47.28
N ARG A 30 -30.00 -25.07 -47.62
CA ARG A 30 -29.39 -24.88 -48.97
C ARG A 30 -30.32 -24.26 -50.03
N SER A 31 -29.82 -23.61 -51.09
CA SER A 31 -28.51 -23.02 -51.41
C SER A 31 -28.64 -22.18 -52.69
N LEU A 32 -27.70 -21.27 -52.95
CA LEU A 32 -27.08 -21.18 -54.28
C LEU A 32 -25.72 -20.48 -54.23
N ALA A 33 -24.70 -21.12 -54.82
CA ALA A 33 -23.37 -20.57 -55.05
C ALA A 33 -22.77 -21.26 -56.30
N ILE A 34 -22.02 -20.50 -57.10
CA ILE A 34 -21.28 -20.95 -58.29
C ILE A 34 -19.96 -20.16 -58.23
N SER A 35 -18.77 -20.73 -57.96
CA SER A 35 -18.00 -21.81 -58.63
C SER A 35 -17.19 -21.31 -59.84
N ALA A 36 -15.93 -21.71 -60.08
CA ALA A 36 -14.97 -22.46 -59.25
C ALA A 36 -13.52 -22.42 -59.84
N ALA A 37 -12.51 -22.69 -58.99
CA ALA A 37 -11.24 -23.45 -59.19
C ALA A 37 -10.31 -23.19 -60.43
N ALA A 38 -9.01 -23.54 -60.46
CA ALA A 38 -8.13 -24.36 -59.60
C ALA A 38 -6.68 -23.73 -59.53
N LEU A 39 -5.48 -24.36 -59.57
CA LEU A 39 -5.00 -25.76 -59.67
C LEU A 39 -3.52 -25.92 -59.15
N PHE A 40 -3.34 -26.38 -57.91
CA PHE A 40 -2.23 -27.23 -57.34
C PHE A 40 -0.70 -27.13 -57.70
N LEU A 41 0.13 -27.35 -56.64
CA LEU A 41 1.51 -27.95 -56.55
C LEU A 41 2.82 -27.09 -56.54
N ILE A 42 3.48 -27.10 -55.36
CA ILE A 42 4.93 -27.35 -55.04
C ILE A 42 6.05 -26.72 -55.90
N PHE A 43 6.94 -25.89 -55.30
CA PHE A 43 8.39 -26.20 -55.11
C PHE A 43 9.17 -25.22 -54.19
N LYS A 44 10.43 -25.55 -53.93
CA LYS A 44 11.36 -25.12 -52.86
C LYS A 44 11.82 -23.65 -52.85
N SER A 45 12.28 -23.27 -51.65
CA SER A 45 13.25 -22.23 -51.27
C SER A 45 14.45 -21.97 -52.20
N THR A 46 14.88 -20.70 -52.29
CA THR A 46 16.28 -20.26 -52.05
C THR A 46 16.32 -18.75 -51.71
N SER A 47 17.39 -18.32 -51.01
CA SER A 47 17.63 -16.94 -50.57
C SER A 47 18.35 -16.08 -51.63
N ILE A 48 18.26 -14.75 -51.52
CA ILE A 48 19.30 -13.77 -51.91
C ILE A 48 19.06 -12.45 -51.15
N THR A 49 20.12 -11.68 -50.91
CA THR A 49 20.19 -10.47 -50.07
C THR A 49 19.86 -9.16 -50.81
N PRO A 50 19.54 -8.06 -50.09
CA PRO A 50 19.09 -6.79 -50.70
C PRO A 50 20.25 -5.93 -51.23
N ILE A 51 19.91 -5.00 -52.14
CA ILE A 51 20.78 -3.91 -52.61
C ILE A 51 20.05 -2.58 -52.40
N SER A 52 20.66 -1.65 -51.68
CA SER A 52 20.12 -0.29 -51.46
C SER A 52 20.72 0.72 -52.43
N PRO A 53 19.92 1.57 -53.10
CA PRO A 53 20.39 2.77 -53.79
C PRO A 53 20.50 3.98 -52.82
N PRO A 54 21.29 5.03 -53.17
CA PRO A 54 21.69 6.07 -52.22
C PRO A 54 20.74 7.29 -52.15
N SER A 55 21.00 8.14 -51.15
CA SER A 55 20.30 9.40 -50.87
C SER A 55 20.54 10.50 -51.89
N THR A 56 19.51 11.30 -52.17
CA THR A 56 19.60 12.63 -52.79
C THR A 56 18.77 13.65 -51.99
N GLU A 57 19.28 14.88 -51.86
CA GLU A 57 18.60 15.95 -51.15
C GLU A 57 17.57 16.66 -52.05
N GLY A 58 16.43 17.05 -51.46
CA GLY A 58 15.35 17.75 -52.17
C GLY A 58 14.38 18.41 -51.20
N GLY A 59 14.71 19.62 -50.72
CA GLY A 59 13.96 20.28 -49.65
C GLY A 59 12.61 20.85 -50.08
N THR A 60 11.55 20.57 -49.32
CA THR A 60 10.30 21.36 -49.33
C THR A 60 9.89 21.77 -47.91
N ARG A 61 9.40 23.00 -47.78
CA ARG A 61 9.29 23.73 -46.52
C ARG A 61 7.95 23.48 -45.81
N SER A 62 7.74 22.25 -45.32
CA SER A 62 6.53 21.91 -44.56
C SER A 62 6.45 22.66 -43.22
N LYS A 63 5.22 22.92 -42.76
CA LYS A 63 4.95 23.71 -41.55
C LYS A 63 5.40 22.93 -40.30
N LYS A 64 6.15 23.58 -39.40
CA LYS A 64 6.37 23.06 -38.04
C LYS A 64 5.07 23.15 -37.23
N THR A 65 4.22 22.13 -37.36
CA THR A 65 3.30 21.77 -36.28
C THR A 65 4.15 21.51 -35.03
N HIS A 66 3.80 22.10 -33.89
CA HIS A 66 4.46 21.75 -32.64
C HIS A 66 4.04 20.34 -32.23
N ILE A 67 4.80 19.35 -32.69
CA ILE A 67 4.80 18.02 -32.07
C ILE A 67 5.21 18.25 -30.63
N VAL A 68 4.29 17.99 -29.70
CA VAL A 68 4.61 17.94 -28.27
C VAL A 68 5.60 16.78 -28.12
N THR A 69 6.87 17.10 -27.94
CA THR A 69 7.89 16.10 -27.61
C THR A 69 7.43 15.36 -26.38
N ALA A 70 7.27 14.04 -26.49
CA ALA A 70 7.01 13.18 -25.34
C ALA A 70 8.02 13.54 -24.25
N SER A 71 7.52 13.86 -23.05
CA SER A 71 8.38 14.20 -21.92
C SER A 71 9.34 13.03 -21.68
N LYS A 72 10.65 13.29 -21.69
CA LYS A 72 11.65 12.28 -21.32
C LYS A 72 11.22 11.66 -20.00
N GLU A 73 11.12 10.33 -19.97
CA GLU A 73 10.77 9.58 -18.78
C GLU A 73 11.69 9.97 -17.62
N PHE A 74 11.10 10.24 -16.45
CA PHE A 74 11.86 10.67 -15.28
C PHE A 74 12.74 9.53 -14.75
N LYS A 75 13.97 9.86 -14.37
CA LYS A 75 14.95 8.91 -13.82
C LYS A 75 15.69 9.54 -12.65
N TRP A 76 15.80 8.83 -11.53
CA TRP A 76 16.38 9.35 -10.29
C TRP A 76 17.88 9.64 -10.39
N GLU A 77 18.57 8.96 -11.29
CA GLU A 77 19.98 9.14 -11.64
C GLU A 77 20.24 10.54 -12.24
N ASN A 78 19.23 11.17 -12.85
CA ASN A 78 19.33 12.52 -13.41
C ASN A 78 19.32 13.61 -12.32
N ILE A 79 18.93 13.28 -11.08
CA ILE A 79 19.03 14.20 -9.93
C ILE A 79 20.37 13.96 -9.22
N THR A 80 21.25 14.96 -9.26
CA THR A 80 22.47 14.99 -8.45
C THR A 80 22.10 15.15 -6.97
N PRO A 81 22.60 14.29 -6.06
CA PRO A 81 22.41 14.47 -4.62
C PRO A 81 22.95 15.82 -4.12
N SER A 82 22.28 16.42 -3.13
CA SER A 82 22.63 17.75 -2.63
C SER A 82 22.42 17.89 -1.12
N LYS A 83 23.27 18.71 -0.48
CA LYS A 83 23.16 19.11 0.95
C LYS A 83 22.09 20.18 1.19
N GLU A 84 21.38 20.61 0.15
CA GLU A 84 20.15 21.40 0.19
C GLU A 84 19.03 20.64 -0.53
N LEU A 85 17.76 20.83 -0.14
CA LEU A 85 16.65 20.30 -0.93
C LEU A 85 16.48 21.11 -2.23
N LEU A 86 16.96 20.52 -3.32
CA LEU A 86 16.76 20.98 -4.69
C LEU A 86 15.64 20.13 -5.31
N TYR A 87 14.45 20.72 -5.44
CA TYR A 87 13.29 20.08 -6.04
C TYR A 87 13.29 20.28 -7.56
N HIS A 88 13.11 19.19 -8.29
CA HIS A 88 13.00 19.13 -9.75
C HIS A 88 11.64 18.56 -10.14
N ASP A 89 11.00 19.07 -11.20
CA ASP A 89 9.70 18.55 -11.65
C ASP A 89 9.81 17.09 -12.10
N CYS A 90 8.88 16.24 -11.63
CA CYS A 90 8.84 14.81 -11.91
C CYS A 90 7.39 14.30 -11.95
N PHE A 91 7.16 13.19 -12.66
CA PHE A 91 5.86 12.50 -12.70
C PHE A 91 4.64 13.43 -12.94
N GLY A 92 4.81 14.42 -13.83
CA GLY A 92 3.78 15.41 -14.16
C GLY A 92 3.79 16.64 -13.24
N LYS A 93 3.03 16.61 -12.14
CA LYS A 93 2.82 17.75 -11.22
C LYS A 93 3.54 17.62 -9.88
N LEU A 94 4.35 16.59 -9.72
CA LEU A 94 5.09 16.31 -8.49
C LEU A 94 6.52 16.85 -8.61
N GLN A 95 7.24 16.91 -7.49
CA GLN A 95 8.63 17.35 -7.48
C GLN A 95 9.53 16.42 -6.67
N CYS A 96 10.66 16.03 -7.26
CA CYS A 96 11.59 15.05 -6.73
C CYS A 96 12.89 15.73 -6.30
N ALA A 97 13.53 15.22 -5.25
CA ALA A 97 14.82 15.70 -4.74
C ALA A 97 15.64 14.52 -4.22
N ARG A 98 16.99 14.63 -4.22
CA ARG A 98 17.88 13.68 -3.57
C ARG A 98 18.72 14.39 -2.51
N LEU A 99 18.40 14.16 -1.24
CA LEU A 99 19.04 14.81 -0.11
C LEU A 99 20.28 14.01 0.35
N GLU A 100 21.44 14.65 0.34
CA GLU A 100 22.69 14.10 0.88
C GLU A 100 22.72 14.19 2.41
N VAL A 101 22.82 13.03 3.07
CA VAL A 101 23.00 12.87 4.52
C VAL A 101 24.18 11.92 4.81
N PRO A 102 24.83 11.97 5.99
CA PRO A 102 25.86 11.01 6.35
C PRO A 102 25.29 9.61 6.60
N LEU A 103 26.11 8.58 6.35
CA LEU A 103 25.78 7.21 6.74
C LEU A 103 25.85 7.06 8.28
N ASP A 104 26.99 7.37 8.90
CA ASP A 104 27.13 7.52 10.34
C ASP A 104 27.08 8.99 10.80
N TYR A 105 26.01 9.37 11.52
CA TYR A 105 25.86 10.70 12.11
C TYR A 105 26.87 11.03 13.23
N LYS A 106 27.64 10.05 13.74
CA LYS A 106 28.73 10.27 14.72
C LYS A 106 30.07 10.53 14.05
N ARG A 107 30.20 10.30 12.74
CA ARG A 107 31.46 10.41 12.02
C ARG A 107 31.73 11.86 11.59
N THR A 108 32.64 12.52 12.30
CA THR A 108 32.97 13.95 12.12
C THR A 108 34.23 14.22 11.29
N ASP A 109 34.95 13.18 10.84
CA ASP A 109 36.22 13.30 10.09
C ASP A 109 36.08 13.80 8.64
N GLY A 110 34.84 14.08 8.19
CA GLY A 110 34.52 14.56 6.85
C GLY A 110 34.58 13.50 5.74
N ARG A 111 35.23 12.35 5.97
CA ARG A 111 35.43 11.27 4.99
C ARG A 111 34.29 10.24 4.95
N GLY A 112 33.33 10.34 5.86
CA GLY A 112 32.26 9.35 5.97
C GLY A 112 31.42 9.19 4.71
N LEU A 113 30.86 8.00 4.53
CA LEU A 113 29.95 7.68 3.43
C LEU A 113 28.68 8.56 3.48
N LYS A 114 27.95 8.57 2.36
CA LYS A 114 26.74 9.37 2.19
C LYS A 114 25.58 8.51 1.72
N VAL A 115 24.40 8.81 2.25
CA VAL A 115 23.12 8.35 1.71
C VAL A 115 22.54 9.52 0.91
N ALA A 116 22.02 9.23 -0.28
CA ALA A 116 21.22 10.16 -1.07
C ALA A 116 19.75 9.74 -0.96
N VAL A 117 19.07 10.26 0.06
CA VAL A 117 17.65 9.99 0.34
C VAL A 117 16.81 10.53 -0.80
N ALA A 118 15.98 9.70 -1.42
CA ALA A 118 15.01 10.10 -2.42
C ALA A 118 13.76 10.67 -1.73
N LEU A 119 13.37 11.89 -2.10
CA LEU A 119 12.13 12.53 -1.66
C LEU A 119 11.27 12.89 -2.87
N ILE A 120 9.96 12.70 -2.74
CA ILE A 120 8.97 13.24 -3.67
C ILE A 120 7.95 14.09 -2.90
N ARG A 121 7.62 15.25 -3.47
CA ARG A 121 6.72 16.25 -2.92
C ARG A 121 5.54 16.44 -3.86
N GLN A 122 4.34 16.33 -3.31
CA GLN A 122 3.15 16.96 -3.89
C GLN A 122 3.06 18.38 -3.33
N PRO A 123 3.19 19.43 -4.16
CA PRO A 123 3.09 20.81 -3.68
C PRO A 123 1.70 21.12 -3.15
N ALA A 124 1.62 22.00 -2.14
CA ALA A 124 0.37 22.55 -1.61
C ALA A 124 -0.49 23.19 -2.71
N LYS A 125 -1.82 23.18 -2.53
CA LYS A 125 -2.77 23.85 -3.43
C LYS A 125 -2.63 25.39 -3.50
N VAL A 126 -1.78 25.99 -2.64
CA VAL A 126 -1.44 27.42 -2.63
C VAL A 126 0.08 27.61 -2.65
N PRO A 127 0.61 28.70 -3.23
CA PRO A 127 2.04 28.96 -3.20
C PRO A 127 2.53 29.18 -1.76
N ILE A 128 3.81 28.89 -1.52
CA ILE A 128 4.45 29.06 -0.19
C ILE A 128 4.33 30.47 0.40
N THR A 129 4.11 31.50 -0.44
CA THR A 129 3.94 32.89 -0.05
C THR A 129 2.55 33.20 0.53
N ASP A 130 1.55 32.38 0.23
CA ASP A 130 0.17 32.52 0.73
C ASP A 130 0.11 32.24 2.26
N PRO A 131 -0.56 33.07 3.08
CA PRO A 131 -0.73 32.82 4.52
C PRO A 131 -1.46 31.49 4.85
N ARG A 132 -2.14 30.89 3.87
CA ARG A 132 -2.80 29.58 3.93
C ARG A 132 -1.85 28.40 3.74
N TYR A 133 -0.60 28.59 3.28
CA TYR A 133 0.39 27.51 3.24
C TYR A 133 0.81 27.11 4.66
N GLY A 134 0.55 25.84 5.02
CA GLY A 134 0.69 25.29 6.37
C GLY A 134 2.00 24.56 6.67
N GLY A 135 2.88 24.39 5.67
CA GLY A 135 4.11 23.58 5.79
C GLY A 135 4.01 22.26 5.01
N ALA A 136 4.82 21.28 5.38
CA ALA A 136 4.91 19.99 4.72
C ALA A 136 4.65 18.82 5.67
N VAL A 137 3.67 17.97 5.34
CA VAL A 137 3.38 16.71 6.05
C VAL A 137 4.21 15.60 5.41
N ILE A 138 5.06 14.96 6.19
CA ILE A 138 5.82 13.78 5.76
C ILE A 138 4.93 12.53 5.93
N ILE A 139 4.96 11.59 4.98
CA ILE A 139 4.25 10.31 5.04
C ILE A 139 5.20 9.13 4.88
N GLU A 140 4.85 8.02 5.52
CA GLU A 140 5.59 6.75 5.45
C GLU A 140 4.63 5.55 5.50
N PRO A 141 4.70 4.60 4.54
CA PRO A 141 3.79 3.45 4.46
C PRO A 141 4.17 2.31 5.41
N GLY A 142 5.37 2.35 5.99
CA GLY A 142 5.89 1.32 6.89
C GLY A 142 6.62 0.18 6.21
N GLY A 143 6.10 -1.04 6.31
CA GLY A 143 6.82 -2.27 5.96
C GLY A 143 7.42 -2.98 7.19
N PRO A 144 8.73 -2.86 7.53
CA PRO A 144 9.75 -1.94 7.00
C PRO A 144 10.14 -2.14 5.53
N GLY A 145 10.94 -1.22 5.01
CA GLY A 145 11.38 -1.24 3.62
C GLY A 145 10.35 -0.67 2.63
N GLY A 146 9.24 -0.10 3.12
CA GLY A 146 8.21 0.53 2.32
C GLY A 146 8.67 1.86 1.69
N SER A 147 8.32 2.07 0.42
CA SER A 147 8.61 3.29 -0.33
C SER A 147 7.52 4.35 -0.13
N GLY A 148 7.82 5.40 0.64
CA GLY A 148 7.00 6.60 0.71
C GLY A 148 6.95 7.34 -0.63
N VAL A 149 7.94 7.17 -1.51
CA VAL A 149 7.86 7.65 -2.90
C VAL A 149 6.68 7.02 -3.64
N ASP A 150 6.58 5.69 -3.65
CA ASP A 150 5.50 4.98 -4.32
C ASP A 150 4.15 5.10 -3.56
N GLN A 151 4.17 5.39 -2.24
CA GLN A 151 2.96 5.79 -1.52
C GLN A 151 2.41 7.13 -2.06
N LEU A 152 3.25 8.16 -2.20
CA LEU A 152 2.81 9.46 -2.75
C LEU A 152 2.35 9.31 -4.21
N LEU A 153 3.07 8.54 -5.04
CA LEU A 153 2.70 8.30 -6.45
C LEU A 153 1.34 7.60 -6.65
N ARG A 154 0.79 6.95 -5.61
CA ARG A 154 -0.56 6.36 -5.63
C ARG A 154 -1.63 7.19 -4.92
N ALA A 155 -1.31 7.80 -3.78
CA ALA A 155 -2.32 8.35 -2.87
C ALA A 155 -1.99 9.76 -2.32
N GLY A 156 -0.95 10.43 -2.83
CA GLY A 156 -0.54 11.76 -2.38
C GLY A 156 -1.65 12.83 -2.50
N SER A 157 -2.49 12.74 -3.53
CA SER A 157 -3.65 13.60 -3.75
C SER A 157 -4.71 13.43 -2.67
N GLU A 158 -5.11 12.19 -2.41
CA GLU A 158 -6.13 11.86 -1.43
C GLU A 158 -5.64 12.17 -0.01
N ILE A 159 -4.37 11.91 0.30
CA ILE A 159 -3.75 12.30 1.57
C ILE A 159 -3.72 13.83 1.72
N GLN A 160 -3.37 14.58 0.66
CA GLN A 160 -3.38 16.04 0.67
C GLN A 160 -4.80 16.59 0.92
N ASP A 161 -5.82 16.02 0.28
CA ASP A 161 -7.24 16.36 0.48
C ASP A 161 -7.73 16.01 1.89
N ILE A 162 -7.16 15.01 2.56
CA ILE A 162 -7.48 14.68 3.96
C ILE A 162 -6.88 15.73 4.92
N VAL A 163 -5.58 16.04 4.82
CA VAL A 163 -4.90 16.93 5.80
C VAL A 163 -5.13 18.42 5.56
N SER A 164 -5.38 18.83 4.30
CA SER A 164 -5.64 20.22 3.92
C SER A 164 -7.09 20.65 4.17
N SER A 165 -7.39 21.93 4.00
CA SER A 165 -8.79 22.40 3.98
C SER A 165 -9.51 21.81 2.76
N HIS A 166 -10.78 21.47 2.97
CA HIS A 166 -11.67 20.92 1.94
C HIS A 166 -12.21 22.01 1.00
N ILE A 167 -12.17 23.27 1.44
CA ILE A 167 -12.48 24.44 0.64
C ILE A 167 -11.36 24.58 -0.41
N GLU A 168 -11.71 24.76 -1.68
CA GLU A 168 -10.68 25.02 -2.70
C GLU A 168 -10.14 26.47 -2.59
N PRO A 169 -8.85 26.70 -2.86
CA PRO A 169 -8.22 27.99 -2.61
C PRO A 169 -8.56 29.05 -3.67
N GLU A 170 -9.78 29.59 -3.59
CA GLU A 170 -10.17 30.76 -4.38
C GLU A 170 -9.33 32.00 -4.01
N LEU A 171 -9.21 32.91 -4.99
CA LEU A 171 -8.52 34.20 -4.88
C LEU A 171 -9.36 35.25 -4.15
N ALA A 172 -10.70 35.13 -4.17
CA ALA A 172 -11.61 36.16 -3.67
C ALA A 172 -11.74 36.22 -2.14
N SER A 173 -11.38 35.14 -1.41
CA SER A 173 -11.45 35.10 0.05
C SER A 173 -10.28 34.35 0.68
N VAL A 174 -9.33 35.11 1.24
CA VAL A 174 -8.21 34.56 2.00
C VAL A 174 -8.59 34.48 3.47
N ASN A 175 -9.10 33.32 3.91
CA ASN A 175 -9.19 32.99 5.34
C ASN A 175 -7.90 32.27 5.78
N PRO A 176 -7.04 32.88 6.63
CA PRO A 176 -5.78 32.26 7.06
C PRO A 176 -5.93 31.00 7.93
N ALA A 177 -7.14 30.70 8.43
CA ALA A 177 -7.41 29.47 9.18
C ALA A 177 -7.46 28.22 8.27
N ASN A 178 -7.82 28.37 6.99
CA ASN A 178 -7.71 27.28 6.02
C ASN A 178 -6.24 27.03 5.70
N LYS A 179 -5.72 25.84 6.05
CA LYS A 179 -4.35 25.42 5.73
C LYS A 179 -4.30 24.42 4.60
N TYR A 180 -3.30 24.57 3.73
CA TYR A 180 -2.95 23.58 2.71
C TYR A 180 -1.48 23.21 2.87
N TYR A 181 -1.17 21.92 2.72
CA TYR A 181 0.15 21.38 3.00
C TYR A 181 0.79 20.82 1.74
N ASP A 182 2.12 20.92 1.66
CA ASP A 182 2.87 19.96 0.87
C ASP A 182 2.69 18.58 1.50
N VAL A 183 2.64 17.53 0.69
CA VAL A 183 2.78 16.14 1.18
C VAL A 183 4.09 15.60 0.63
N ILE A 184 4.94 15.07 1.51
CA ILE A 184 6.26 14.55 1.17
C ILE A 184 6.34 13.08 1.52
N GLY A 185 6.50 12.23 0.50
CA GLY A 185 6.96 10.85 0.69
C GLY A 185 8.47 10.79 0.52
N PHE A 186 9.14 9.87 1.21
CA PHE A 186 10.56 9.57 1.00
C PHE A 186 10.79 8.07 0.92
N ASP A 187 11.97 7.66 0.47
CA ASP A 187 12.42 6.29 0.63
C ASP A 187 13.48 6.25 1.74
N PRO A 188 13.29 5.50 2.83
CA PRO A 188 14.31 5.37 3.87
C PRO A 188 15.66 4.86 3.32
N ARG A 189 16.74 5.06 4.07
CA ARG A 189 18.08 4.54 3.72
C ARG A 189 18.06 3.04 3.40
N GLY A 190 18.63 2.67 2.25
CA GLY A 190 18.61 1.31 1.71
C GLY A 190 17.36 0.93 0.91
N VAL A 191 16.28 1.73 0.95
CA VAL A 191 15.00 1.43 0.32
C VAL A 191 14.90 2.00 -1.09
N ASN A 192 14.39 1.17 -2.02
CA ASN A 192 13.85 1.57 -3.33
C ASN A 192 14.74 2.58 -4.10
N ASN A 193 14.41 3.88 -4.14
CA ASN A 193 15.17 4.89 -4.91
C ASN A 193 16.32 5.54 -4.12
N THR A 194 16.42 5.31 -2.81
CA THR A 194 17.49 5.83 -1.96
C THR A 194 18.77 5.01 -2.09
N THR A 195 19.89 5.70 -2.34
CA THR A 195 21.20 5.06 -2.58
C THR A 195 22.18 5.32 -1.44
N PRO A 196 23.02 4.34 -1.01
CA PRO A 196 23.12 2.98 -1.55
C PRO A 196 21.88 2.12 -1.26
N SER A 197 21.46 1.36 -2.27
CA SER A 197 20.27 0.48 -2.20
C SER A 197 20.63 -0.91 -1.68
N VAL A 198 19.80 -1.50 -0.83
CA VAL A 198 19.94 -2.91 -0.43
C VAL A 198 19.67 -3.84 -1.61
N ARG A 199 20.59 -4.75 -1.93
CA ARG A 199 20.45 -5.76 -2.98
C ARG A 199 21.09 -7.09 -2.52
N CYS A 200 20.30 -8.16 -2.46
CA CYS A 200 20.81 -9.51 -2.12
C CYS A 200 21.12 -10.39 -3.34
N PHE A 201 20.72 -9.97 -4.54
CA PHE A 201 20.84 -10.74 -5.79
C PHE A 201 21.64 -9.96 -6.85
N PRO A 202 22.37 -10.64 -7.75
CA PRO A 202 23.10 -9.98 -8.85
C PRO A 202 22.16 -9.21 -9.80
N ASP A 203 20.98 -9.78 -10.06
CA ASP A 203 19.99 -9.25 -10.99
C ASP A 203 18.56 -9.71 -10.64
N ALA A 204 17.57 -9.15 -11.34
CA ALA A 204 16.15 -9.41 -11.11
C ALA A 204 15.68 -10.81 -11.57
N LEU A 205 16.36 -11.45 -12.51
CA LEU A 205 16.03 -12.81 -12.97
C LEU A 205 16.46 -13.85 -11.93
N VAL A 206 17.63 -13.67 -11.31
CA VAL A 206 18.07 -14.49 -10.17
C VAL A 206 17.13 -14.30 -8.97
N ALA A 207 16.72 -13.06 -8.67
CA ALA A 207 15.75 -12.76 -7.62
C ALA A 207 14.38 -13.43 -7.88
N GLN A 208 13.86 -13.39 -9.10
CA GLN A 208 12.61 -14.05 -9.47
C GLN A 208 12.72 -15.59 -9.42
N ASN A 209 13.84 -16.16 -9.90
CA ASN A 209 14.09 -17.60 -9.79
C ASN A 209 14.14 -18.04 -8.31
N TRP A 210 14.72 -17.22 -7.44
CA TRP A 210 14.68 -17.45 -5.99
C TRP A 210 13.26 -17.39 -5.41
N LYS A 211 12.45 -16.42 -5.85
CA LYS A 211 11.04 -16.28 -5.44
C LYS A 211 10.22 -17.52 -5.83
N LEU A 212 10.25 -17.93 -7.09
CA LEU A 212 9.52 -19.10 -7.62
C LEU A 212 9.91 -20.42 -6.92
N GLN A 213 11.20 -20.62 -6.65
CA GLN A 213 11.69 -21.75 -5.85
C GLN A 213 11.24 -21.72 -4.37
N SER A 214 10.87 -20.55 -3.85
CA SER A 214 10.41 -20.40 -2.46
C SER A 214 8.90 -20.55 -2.36
N GLU A 215 8.15 -20.01 -3.32
CA GLU A 215 6.69 -20.19 -3.43
C GLU A 215 6.32 -21.67 -3.66
N THR A 216 7.12 -22.42 -4.43
CA THR A 216 6.94 -23.88 -4.61
C THR A 216 7.28 -24.75 -3.39
N ILE A 217 7.89 -24.19 -2.34
CA ILE A 217 8.09 -24.89 -1.05
C ILE A 217 6.86 -24.71 -0.11
N GLY A 218 6.03 -23.71 -0.39
CA GLY A 218 4.90 -23.32 0.43
C GLY A 218 5.29 -22.65 1.75
N ILE A 219 4.27 -22.18 2.47
CA ILE A 219 4.39 -21.53 3.78
C ILE A 219 4.56 -22.56 4.91
N PHE A 220 4.86 -22.10 6.14
CA PHE A 220 4.99 -22.99 7.29
C PHE A 220 3.75 -23.86 7.51
N GLY A 221 3.96 -25.16 7.75
CA GLY A 221 2.89 -26.14 7.90
C GLY A 221 2.43 -26.80 6.59
N SER A 222 2.87 -26.36 5.41
CA SER A 222 2.35 -26.90 4.12
C SER A 222 2.70 -28.36 3.85
N ALA A 223 3.84 -28.86 4.34
CA ALA A 223 4.27 -30.24 4.16
C ALA A 223 5.37 -30.63 5.18
N PRO A 224 5.58 -31.94 5.45
CA PRO A 224 6.72 -32.42 6.20
C PRO A 224 8.06 -31.90 5.63
N GLY A 225 8.87 -31.30 6.49
CA GLY A 225 10.18 -30.75 6.11
C GLY A 225 10.17 -29.35 5.48
N THR A 226 9.01 -28.73 5.21
CA THR A 226 8.93 -27.35 4.67
C THR A 226 9.68 -26.35 5.58
N LEU A 227 9.54 -26.43 6.90
CA LEU A 227 10.29 -25.57 7.85
C LEU A 227 11.81 -25.70 7.65
N THR A 228 12.33 -26.91 7.45
CA THR A 228 13.77 -27.12 7.17
C THR A 228 14.18 -26.48 5.85
N ARG A 229 13.41 -26.66 4.78
CA ARG A 229 13.73 -26.09 3.45
C ARG A 229 13.72 -24.56 3.48
N LEU A 230 12.72 -23.95 4.13
CA LEU A 230 12.63 -22.51 4.34
C LEU A 230 13.80 -21.99 5.19
N TRP A 231 14.13 -22.69 6.29
CA TRP A 231 15.24 -22.35 7.18
C TRP A 231 16.60 -22.35 6.45
N GLU A 232 16.97 -23.44 5.76
CA GLU A 232 18.27 -23.48 5.07
C GLU A 232 18.36 -22.47 3.92
N ARG A 233 17.24 -22.22 3.20
CA ARG A 233 17.18 -21.17 2.17
C ARG A 233 17.40 -19.78 2.77
N SER A 234 16.79 -19.48 3.92
CA SER A 234 17.03 -18.19 4.57
C SER A 234 18.47 -18.06 5.07
N GLN A 235 19.06 -19.12 5.62
CA GLN A 235 20.49 -19.11 5.97
C GLN A 235 21.37 -18.80 4.75
N ALA A 236 21.06 -19.32 3.56
CA ALA A 236 21.82 -19.01 2.35
C ALA A 236 21.65 -17.54 1.89
N LEU A 237 20.42 -17.03 1.87
CA LEU A 237 20.13 -15.65 1.44
C LEU A 237 20.64 -14.61 2.43
N SER A 238 20.25 -14.72 3.70
CA SER A 238 20.48 -13.69 4.71
C SER A 238 21.95 -13.56 5.11
N ARG A 239 22.72 -14.67 5.09
CA ARG A 239 24.18 -14.62 5.28
C ARG A 239 24.84 -13.85 4.14
N GLY A 240 24.75 -14.34 2.91
CA GLY A 240 25.41 -13.74 1.75
C GLY A 240 24.98 -12.30 1.49
N CYS A 241 23.72 -11.95 1.76
CA CYS A 241 23.26 -10.57 1.69
C CYS A 241 23.84 -9.69 2.80
N SER A 242 23.87 -10.17 4.05
CA SER A 242 24.52 -9.43 5.13
C SER A 242 26.02 -9.28 4.92
N GLU A 243 26.70 -10.29 4.36
CA GLU A 243 28.12 -10.24 3.98
C GLU A 243 28.38 -9.19 2.88
N ALA A 244 27.57 -9.17 1.82
CA ALA A 244 27.68 -8.19 0.73
C ALA A 244 27.45 -6.73 1.19
N LEU A 245 26.58 -6.53 2.19
CA LEU A 245 26.29 -5.19 2.75
C LEU A 245 27.24 -4.81 3.91
N MET A 246 28.13 -5.72 4.29
CA MET A 246 29.19 -5.54 5.30
C MET A 246 30.58 -5.33 4.65
N GLU A 247 30.65 -5.09 3.34
CA GLU A 247 31.84 -4.50 2.72
C GLU A 247 32.17 -3.15 3.41
N GLU A 248 33.41 -3.02 3.86
CA GLU A 248 33.86 -1.86 4.64
C GLU A 248 34.54 -0.84 3.73
N ILE A 249 33.85 0.28 3.50
CA ILE A 249 34.32 1.36 2.63
C ILE A 249 34.64 2.57 3.53
N ASP A 250 35.89 3.03 3.48
CA ASP A 250 36.44 4.12 4.31
C ASP A 250 36.29 3.95 5.85
N GLY A 251 35.96 2.75 6.33
CA GLY A 251 35.71 2.44 7.75
C GLY A 251 34.24 2.49 8.18
N GLU A 252 33.29 2.44 7.23
CA GLU A 252 31.86 2.26 7.47
C GLU A 252 31.31 1.10 6.63
N ARG A 253 30.21 0.49 7.10
CA ARG A 253 29.48 -0.58 6.41
C ARG A 253 28.02 -0.17 6.29
N VAL A 254 27.41 -0.40 5.13
CA VAL A 254 26.02 0.06 4.88
C VAL A 254 25.05 -0.64 5.83
N ALA A 255 25.20 -1.96 6.03
CA ALA A 255 24.28 -2.75 6.86
C ALA A 255 24.16 -2.29 8.32
N GLU A 256 25.23 -1.74 8.90
CA GLU A 256 25.26 -1.30 10.31
C GLU A 256 24.40 -0.05 10.59
N HIS A 257 23.85 0.56 9.53
CA HIS A 257 23.30 1.91 9.53
C HIS A 257 21.89 2.04 8.94
N LEU A 258 21.21 0.94 8.58
CA LEU A 258 19.91 0.94 7.88
C LEU A 258 18.66 1.06 8.78
N ASN A 259 18.81 0.89 10.08
CA ASN A 259 17.71 0.74 11.03
C ASN A 259 16.95 2.05 11.32
N THR A 260 15.90 2.02 12.16
CA THR A 260 15.05 3.19 12.48
C THR A 260 15.85 4.42 12.91
N ILE A 261 16.93 4.25 13.67
CA ILE A 261 17.53 5.36 14.42
C ILE A 261 18.27 6.36 13.51
N PRO A 262 19.09 5.92 12.54
CA PRO A 262 19.57 6.83 11.51
C PRO A 262 18.47 7.39 10.58
N VAL A 263 17.36 6.67 10.35
CA VAL A 263 16.18 7.20 9.60
C VAL A 263 15.52 8.38 10.34
N VAL A 264 15.45 8.34 11.67
CA VAL A 264 14.94 9.47 12.48
C VAL A 264 15.85 10.70 12.34
N GLU A 265 17.17 10.52 12.32
CA GLU A 265 18.11 11.61 12.06
C GLU A 265 18.04 12.14 10.61
N ASP A 266 17.77 11.26 9.63
CA ASP A 266 17.47 11.66 8.25
C ASP A 266 16.23 12.58 8.22
N MET A 267 15.15 12.23 8.95
CA MET A 267 13.94 13.07 9.05
C MET A 267 14.20 14.44 9.70
N VAL A 268 15.06 14.51 10.73
CA VAL A 268 15.48 15.80 11.31
C VAL A 268 16.23 16.65 10.28
N HIS A 269 17.03 16.03 9.41
CA HIS A 269 17.66 16.73 8.30
C HIS A 269 16.63 17.18 7.28
N MET A 270 15.68 16.32 6.87
CA MET A 270 14.62 16.66 5.91
C MET A 270 13.82 17.90 6.32
N ILE A 271 13.35 17.99 7.58
CA ILE A 271 12.57 19.15 8.04
C ILE A 271 13.41 20.44 8.08
N GLU A 272 14.67 20.37 8.54
CA GLU A 272 15.59 21.52 8.53
C GLU A 272 15.90 22.01 7.11
N ARG A 273 16.13 21.09 6.16
CA ARG A 273 16.38 21.43 4.76
C ARG A 273 15.13 21.96 4.06
N HIS A 274 13.95 21.46 4.42
CA HIS A 274 12.69 21.96 3.86
C HIS A 274 12.41 23.38 4.37
N GLY A 275 12.70 23.68 5.64
CA GLY A 275 12.68 25.05 6.17
C GLY A 275 13.62 25.99 5.42
N GLN A 276 14.88 25.57 5.18
CA GLN A 276 15.84 26.33 4.38
C GLN A 276 15.32 26.62 2.96
N TRP A 277 14.80 25.59 2.28
CA TRP A 277 14.20 25.72 0.94
C TRP A 277 13.02 26.70 0.95
N ARG A 278 12.09 26.57 1.90
CA ARG A 278 10.92 27.44 2.07
C ARG A 278 11.33 28.92 2.18
N GLN A 279 12.33 29.23 3.01
CA GLN A 279 12.86 30.60 3.12
C GLN A 279 13.54 31.07 1.82
N LYS A 280 14.35 30.21 1.19
CA LYS A 280 15.09 30.54 -0.05
C LYS A 280 14.15 30.92 -1.20
N GLN A 281 13.06 30.17 -1.36
CA GLN A 281 12.02 30.44 -2.34
C GLN A 281 11.22 31.71 -2.00
N ALA A 282 10.88 31.94 -0.73
CA ALA A 282 10.17 33.14 -0.29
C ALA A 282 10.97 34.43 -0.56
N LEU A 283 12.28 34.41 -0.28
CA LEU A 283 13.21 35.51 -0.61
C LEU A 283 13.29 35.74 -2.13
N ALA A 284 13.35 34.68 -2.94
CA ALA A 284 13.36 34.79 -4.40
C ALA A 284 12.06 35.38 -4.99
N MET A 285 10.94 35.33 -4.26
CA MET A 285 9.66 35.92 -4.66
C MET A 285 9.37 37.29 -4.04
N GLN A 286 10.23 37.81 -3.15
CA GLN A 286 9.92 38.94 -2.26
C GLN A 286 9.55 40.23 -3.03
N ASP A 287 10.25 40.54 -4.12
CA ASP A 287 10.12 41.82 -4.83
C ASP A 287 8.83 41.85 -5.65
N ALA A 288 8.51 40.74 -6.33
CA ALA A 288 7.24 40.56 -7.04
C ALA A 288 6.05 40.55 -6.05
N TYR A 289 6.22 39.94 -4.88
CA TYR A 289 5.21 39.94 -3.83
C TYR A 289 5.01 41.35 -3.23
N ALA A 290 6.07 42.14 -3.06
CA ALA A 290 5.99 43.53 -2.61
C ALA A 290 5.30 44.44 -3.63
N GLN A 291 5.52 44.23 -4.93
CA GLN A 291 4.82 44.95 -6.00
C GLN A 291 3.31 44.61 -6.03
N ALA A 292 2.94 43.37 -5.73
CA ALA A 292 1.55 42.91 -5.77
C ALA A 292 0.74 43.19 -4.48
N TYR A 293 1.37 43.12 -3.30
CA TYR A 293 0.67 43.12 -2.01
C TYR A 293 1.22 44.14 -0.98
N GLY A 294 2.27 44.89 -1.32
CA GLY A 294 2.86 45.91 -0.45
C GLY A 294 3.82 45.36 0.62
N THR A 295 4.56 46.29 1.24
CA THR A 295 5.70 45.99 2.12
C THR A 295 5.32 45.27 3.41
N GLU A 296 4.16 45.60 4.01
CA GLU A 296 3.68 44.96 5.25
C GLU A 296 3.34 43.47 5.03
N MET A 297 2.61 43.16 3.95
CA MET A 297 2.33 41.78 3.54
C MET A 297 3.62 41.03 3.19
N THR A 298 4.58 41.66 2.52
CA THR A 298 5.88 41.03 2.24
C THR A 298 6.65 40.72 3.52
N LYS A 299 6.66 41.63 4.49
CA LYS A 299 7.30 41.39 5.79
C LYS A 299 6.63 40.21 6.51
N ALA A 300 5.30 40.21 6.60
CA ALA A 300 4.56 39.10 7.21
C ALA A 300 4.83 37.77 6.50
N MET A 301 4.93 37.77 5.16
CA MET A 301 5.28 36.62 4.32
C MET A 301 6.69 36.11 4.60
N LEU A 302 7.69 36.99 4.72
CA LEU A 302 9.07 36.63 5.06
C LEU A 302 9.18 36.10 6.51
N ASP A 303 8.51 36.74 7.47
CA ASP A 303 8.53 36.32 8.88
C ASP A 303 7.92 34.92 9.08
N ARG A 304 6.85 34.56 8.34
CA ARG A 304 6.23 33.21 8.40
C ARG A 304 6.95 32.13 7.58
N THR A 305 7.76 32.50 6.59
CA THR A 305 8.50 31.53 5.74
C THR A 305 9.94 31.29 6.20
N LYS A 306 10.47 32.19 7.04
CA LYS A 306 11.78 32.11 7.71
C LYS A 306 12.12 30.71 8.23
N TRP A 307 13.37 30.31 8.04
CA TRP A 307 13.98 29.14 8.66
C TRP A 307 14.61 29.53 9.99
N SER A 308 14.61 28.62 10.97
CA SER A 308 15.42 28.75 12.17
C SER A 308 16.10 27.43 12.49
N LYS A 309 17.44 27.41 12.36
CA LYS A 309 18.26 26.22 12.63
C LYS A 309 17.94 25.65 14.01
N GLY A 310 17.56 24.38 14.06
CA GLY A 310 17.22 23.69 15.29
C GLY A 310 15.78 23.89 15.76
N LYS A 311 14.90 24.47 14.93
CA LYS A 311 13.51 24.80 15.30
C LYS A 311 12.47 24.45 14.23
N GLU A 312 12.86 23.77 13.16
CA GLU A 312 11.88 23.18 12.25
C GLU A 312 11.19 21.98 12.93
N MET A 313 9.89 21.88 12.72
CA MET A 313 8.99 20.97 13.43
C MET A 313 8.44 19.89 12.50
N LEU A 314 8.25 18.69 13.02
CA LEU A 314 7.68 17.57 12.28
C LEU A 314 6.14 17.65 12.20
N TYR A 315 5.66 17.60 10.96
CA TYR A 315 4.29 17.22 10.61
C TYR A 315 4.37 15.86 9.90
N TYR A 316 3.65 14.85 10.39
CA TYR A 316 3.83 13.45 9.98
C TYR A 316 2.56 12.62 10.07
N TRP A 317 2.37 11.72 9.12
CA TRP A 317 1.40 10.62 9.19
C TRP A 317 2.07 9.32 8.76
N GLY A 318 2.43 8.49 9.75
CA GLY A 318 3.07 7.19 9.56
C GLY A 318 2.08 6.04 9.71
N PHE A 319 2.18 5.06 8.83
CA PHE A 319 1.34 3.86 8.80
C PHE A 319 2.16 2.61 9.14
N SER A 320 1.59 1.63 9.85
CA SER A 320 2.23 0.33 10.09
C SER A 320 3.60 0.48 10.78
N TYR A 321 4.69 -0.09 10.26
CA TYR A 321 6.06 0.20 10.74
C TYR A 321 6.42 1.71 10.78
N GLY A 322 5.78 2.56 9.96
CA GLY A 322 5.89 4.02 10.07
C GLY A 322 5.44 4.56 11.43
N THR A 323 4.61 3.84 12.20
CA THR A 323 4.34 4.22 13.59
C THR A 323 5.57 4.05 14.48
N VAL A 324 6.44 3.07 14.22
CA VAL A 324 7.72 2.89 14.93
C VAL A 324 8.63 4.08 14.65
N ILE A 325 8.76 4.48 13.39
CA ILE A 325 9.52 5.69 12.99
C ILE A 325 8.93 6.93 13.72
N GLY A 326 7.62 7.12 13.67
CA GLY A 326 6.93 8.26 14.29
C GLY A 326 7.06 8.33 15.82
N THR A 327 6.86 7.22 16.54
CA THR A 327 7.03 7.18 18.00
C THR A 327 8.50 7.35 18.40
N THR A 328 9.43 6.86 17.59
CA THR A 328 10.87 6.93 17.88
C THR A 328 11.44 8.32 17.58
N PHE A 329 10.98 8.99 16.52
CA PHE A 329 11.20 10.42 16.35
C PHE A 329 10.66 11.21 17.55
N ALA A 330 9.43 10.91 17.98
CA ALA A 330 8.82 11.60 19.13
C ALA A 330 9.56 11.32 20.45
N ALA A 331 10.23 10.17 20.60
CA ALA A 331 11.07 9.84 21.75
C ALA A 331 12.47 10.47 21.71
N MET A 332 13.08 10.61 20.53
CA MET A 332 14.42 11.18 20.35
C MET A 332 14.42 12.71 20.26
N HIS A 333 13.41 13.29 19.60
CA HIS A 333 13.27 14.73 19.33
C HIS A 333 11.88 15.26 19.75
N PRO A 334 11.46 15.05 21.03
CA PRO A 334 10.12 15.38 21.51
C PRO A 334 9.76 16.87 21.34
N GLU A 335 10.75 17.76 21.39
CA GLU A 335 10.61 19.20 21.23
C GLU A 335 10.25 19.63 19.80
N ARG A 336 10.44 18.75 18.81
CA ARG A 336 10.15 19.01 17.39
C ARG A 336 8.78 18.52 16.92
N VAL A 337 8.02 17.84 17.77
CA VAL A 337 6.71 17.29 17.40
C VAL A 337 5.67 18.42 17.29
N ALA A 338 5.17 18.71 16.08
CA ALA A 338 4.07 19.65 15.87
C ALA A 338 2.75 18.95 15.55
N ARG A 339 2.71 18.03 14.58
CA ARG A 339 1.52 17.24 14.23
C ARG A 339 1.95 15.83 13.84
N VAL A 340 1.78 14.87 14.74
CA VAL A 340 2.18 13.47 14.49
C VAL A 340 0.98 12.56 14.67
N VAL A 341 0.55 11.96 13.57
CA VAL A 341 -0.46 10.90 13.51
C VAL A 341 0.27 9.58 13.24
N VAL A 342 -0.06 8.55 14.02
CA VAL A 342 0.46 7.19 13.84
C VAL A 342 -0.70 6.20 13.76
N ASP A 343 -0.77 5.47 12.66
CA ASP A 343 -1.95 4.68 12.24
C ASP A 343 -1.60 3.20 11.99
N GLY A 344 -2.43 2.29 12.48
CA GLY A 344 -2.14 0.85 12.52
C GLY A 344 -0.91 0.56 13.38
N VAL A 345 -0.98 0.94 14.66
CA VAL A 345 0.18 1.10 15.55
C VAL A 345 0.90 -0.19 15.92
N VAL A 346 2.18 -0.29 15.58
CA VAL A 346 3.11 -1.31 16.09
C VAL A 346 3.45 -1.04 17.56
N ASP A 347 3.49 -2.10 18.38
CA ASP A 347 4.12 -2.04 19.70
C ASP A 347 5.65 -1.91 19.54
N ALA A 348 6.17 -0.69 19.73
CA ALA A 348 7.59 -0.39 19.52
C ALA A 348 8.52 -1.13 20.50
N ASP A 349 8.07 -1.44 21.72
CA ASP A 349 8.90 -2.24 22.63
C ASP A 349 9.00 -3.69 22.14
N ASP A 350 7.89 -4.32 21.73
CA ASP A 350 7.85 -5.69 21.20
C ASP A 350 8.64 -5.82 19.88
N HIS A 351 8.66 -4.75 19.07
CA HIS A 351 9.48 -4.62 17.88
C HIS A 351 10.98 -4.60 18.22
N TYR A 352 11.46 -3.63 19.01
CA TYR A 352 12.89 -3.52 19.32
C TYR A 352 13.42 -4.71 20.14
N HIS A 353 12.65 -5.27 21.06
CA HIS A 353 13.06 -6.45 21.84
C HIS A 353 12.96 -7.77 21.06
N GLY A 354 12.37 -7.79 19.86
CA GLY A 354 12.37 -8.94 18.95
C GLY A 354 11.47 -10.09 19.40
N THR A 355 10.51 -9.81 20.28
CA THR A 355 9.56 -10.80 20.78
C THR A 355 8.48 -11.12 19.75
N LYS A 356 8.00 -10.12 19.00
CA LYS A 356 6.94 -10.22 17.97
C LYS A 356 5.75 -11.07 18.41
N ALA A 357 5.36 -10.92 19.68
CA ALA A 357 4.50 -11.86 20.38
C ALA A 357 3.02 -11.45 20.45
N ASN A 358 2.67 -10.21 20.10
CA ASN A 358 1.35 -9.62 20.38
C ASN A 358 0.57 -9.12 19.15
N ASN A 359 0.95 -9.57 17.95
CA ASN A 359 0.61 -8.85 16.73
C ASN A 359 -0.58 -9.45 15.95
N LEU A 360 -0.87 -10.75 16.05
CA LEU A 360 -1.87 -11.42 15.20
C LEU A 360 -3.22 -11.72 15.89
N TRP A 361 -3.43 -11.22 17.11
CA TRP A 361 -4.58 -11.60 17.96
C TRP A 361 -5.95 -11.36 17.32
N ASP A 362 -6.06 -10.37 16.44
CA ASP A 362 -7.35 -9.92 15.89
C ASP A 362 -7.57 -10.46 14.45
N ALA A 363 -6.58 -11.12 13.84
CA ALA A 363 -6.65 -11.62 12.45
C ALA A 363 -7.75 -12.68 12.23
N ASP A 364 -7.88 -13.63 13.15
CA ASP A 364 -8.90 -14.68 13.08
C ASP A 364 -10.32 -14.11 13.33
N SER A 365 -10.43 -12.95 13.99
CA SER A 365 -11.68 -12.18 14.10
C SER A 365 -12.08 -11.59 12.74
N ILE A 366 -11.12 -11.06 11.95
CA ILE A 366 -11.40 -10.53 10.59
C ILE A 366 -11.87 -11.65 9.65
N LEU A 367 -11.28 -12.86 9.75
CA LEU A 367 -11.78 -14.02 9.01
C LEU A 367 -13.19 -14.43 9.47
N SER A 368 -13.50 -14.26 10.76
CA SER A 368 -14.85 -14.48 11.28
C SER A 368 -15.86 -13.45 10.73
N GLN A 369 -15.44 -12.18 10.61
CA GLN A 369 -16.25 -11.11 10.00
C GLN A 369 -16.51 -11.35 8.50
N PHE A 370 -15.58 -11.97 7.75
CA PHE A 370 -15.85 -12.41 6.36
C PHE A 370 -17.07 -13.33 6.28
N PHE A 371 -17.19 -14.34 7.15
CA PHE A 371 -18.35 -15.24 7.16
C PHE A 371 -19.65 -14.53 7.57
N ILE A 372 -19.56 -13.55 8.48
CA ILE A 372 -20.70 -12.73 8.91
C ILE A 372 -21.19 -11.85 7.76
N TYR A 373 -20.30 -11.06 7.15
CA TYR A 373 -20.66 -10.18 6.03
C TYR A 373 -21.08 -10.93 4.78
N CYS A 374 -20.48 -12.10 4.48
CA CYS A 374 -20.94 -12.94 3.39
C CYS A 374 -22.37 -13.46 3.62
N SER A 375 -22.75 -13.74 4.87
CA SER A 375 -24.13 -14.10 5.23
C SER A 375 -25.10 -12.91 5.22
N GLU A 376 -24.64 -11.71 5.61
CA GLU A 376 -25.44 -10.47 5.61
C GLU A 376 -25.71 -9.97 4.18
N ALA A 377 -24.69 -10.05 3.30
CA ALA A 377 -24.75 -9.60 1.92
C ALA A 377 -25.55 -10.52 0.99
N GLY A 378 -25.64 -11.83 1.32
CA GLY A 378 -26.42 -12.80 0.57
C GLY A 378 -25.85 -13.21 -0.79
N PRO A 379 -26.55 -14.09 -1.54
CA PRO A 379 -26.05 -14.68 -2.79
C PRO A 379 -25.91 -13.68 -3.96
N ALA A 380 -26.46 -12.47 -3.84
CA ALA A 380 -26.33 -11.43 -4.86
C ALA A 380 -25.00 -10.66 -4.77
N LYS A 381 -24.34 -10.67 -3.61
CA LYS A 381 -23.14 -9.88 -3.29
C LYS A 381 -21.96 -10.70 -2.74
N CYS A 382 -22.19 -11.90 -2.21
CA CYS A 382 -21.13 -12.83 -1.83
C CYS A 382 -21.22 -14.13 -2.64
N SER A 383 -20.25 -14.37 -3.53
CA SER A 383 -20.18 -15.60 -4.34
C SER A 383 -20.01 -16.86 -3.50
N PHE A 384 -19.46 -16.73 -2.29
CA PHE A 384 -19.28 -17.83 -1.32
C PHE A 384 -20.49 -18.04 -0.40
N TYR A 385 -21.61 -17.32 -0.62
CA TYR A 385 -22.80 -17.45 0.21
C TYR A 385 -23.32 -18.90 0.26
N THR A 386 -23.71 -19.33 1.46
CA THR A 386 -24.37 -20.61 1.72
C THR A 386 -25.53 -20.40 2.71
N PRO A 387 -26.72 -20.97 2.47
CA PRO A 387 -27.81 -20.99 3.45
C PRO A 387 -27.38 -21.64 4.78
N GLY A 388 -27.97 -21.19 5.90
CA GLY A 388 -27.60 -21.64 7.25
C GLY A 388 -26.71 -20.65 8.03
N GLY A 389 -26.38 -19.50 7.43
CA GLY A 389 -25.73 -18.39 8.11
C GLY A 389 -24.21 -18.52 8.23
N PRO A 390 -23.54 -17.65 9.02
CA PRO A 390 -22.08 -17.55 9.05
C PRO A 390 -21.38 -18.87 9.39
N LYS A 391 -21.99 -19.69 10.26
CA LYS A 391 -21.45 -21.01 10.64
C LYS A 391 -21.44 -22.02 9.50
N ALA A 392 -22.43 -21.98 8.59
CA ALA A 392 -22.46 -22.86 7.42
C ALA A 392 -21.38 -22.47 6.40
N ILE A 393 -21.20 -21.17 6.18
CA ILE A 393 -20.15 -20.61 5.31
C ILE A 393 -18.75 -20.95 5.87
N GLN A 394 -18.56 -20.80 7.19
CA GLN A 394 -17.32 -21.18 7.88
C GLN A 394 -17.05 -22.70 7.81
N ALA A 395 -18.08 -23.54 7.90
CA ALA A 395 -17.94 -24.99 7.79
C ALA A 395 -17.40 -25.41 6.41
N ILE A 396 -17.95 -24.84 5.33
CA ILE A 396 -17.50 -25.11 3.95
C ILE A 396 -16.09 -24.57 3.70
N TYR A 397 -15.74 -23.41 4.26
CA TYR A 397 -14.34 -22.92 4.22
C TYR A 397 -13.39 -23.90 4.93
N ASN A 398 -13.76 -24.41 6.11
CA ASN A 398 -12.93 -25.36 6.85
C ASN A 398 -12.80 -26.70 6.09
N GLU A 399 -13.88 -27.18 5.46
CA GLU A 399 -13.87 -28.37 4.61
C GLU A 399 -12.94 -28.19 3.40
N LEU A 400 -13.04 -27.07 2.67
CA LEU A 400 -12.13 -26.75 1.57
C LEU A 400 -10.67 -26.73 2.02
N ILE A 401 -10.37 -26.04 3.12
CA ILE A 401 -9.01 -25.94 3.68
C ILE A 401 -8.46 -27.30 4.11
N SER A 402 -9.31 -28.18 4.66
CA SER A 402 -8.92 -29.53 5.05
C SER A 402 -8.69 -30.44 3.83
N ASN A 403 -9.52 -30.32 2.79
CA ASN A 403 -9.47 -31.15 1.59
C ASN A 403 -8.26 -30.76 0.70
N ILE A 404 -8.08 -29.47 0.40
CA ILE A 404 -7.01 -28.98 -0.50
C ILE A 404 -5.59 -29.10 0.08
N TYR A 405 -5.46 -29.48 1.35
CA TYR A 405 -4.19 -29.82 1.98
C TYR A 405 -3.67 -31.19 1.50
N GLU A 406 -4.52 -32.22 1.49
CA GLU A 406 -4.18 -33.55 0.98
C GLU A 406 -4.41 -33.67 -0.54
N HIS A 407 -5.34 -32.88 -1.11
CA HIS A 407 -5.79 -32.98 -2.49
C HIS A 407 -5.77 -31.61 -3.21
N PRO A 408 -4.59 -31.10 -3.62
CA PRO A 408 -4.47 -29.88 -4.42
C PRO A 408 -5.27 -29.94 -5.73
N ILE A 409 -5.88 -28.82 -6.12
CA ILE A 409 -6.70 -28.73 -7.32
C ILE A 409 -5.80 -28.55 -8.55
N VAL A 410 -5.85 -29.51 -9.47
CA VAL A 410 -5.08 -29.49 -10.73
C VAL A 410 -5.77 -28.59 -11.75
N VAL A 411 -5.02 -27.67 -12.36
CA VAL A 411 -5.50 -26.74 -13.39
C VAL A 411 -4.70 -26.94 -14.69
N PRO A 412 -5.32 -27.48 -15.75
CA PRO A 412 -4.69 -27.56 -17.07
C PRO A 412 -4.31 -26.18 -17.60
N GLY A 413 -3.19 -26.09 -18.32
CA GLY A 413 -2.76 -24.84 -18.96
C GLY A 413 -3.76 -24.36 -20.03
N SER A 414 -3.83 -23.05 -20.23
CA SER A 414 -4.80 -22.37 -21.08
C SER A 414 -4.13 -21.30 -21.95
N ALA A 415 -4.94 -20.43 -22.57
CA ALA A 415 -4.41 -19.25 -23.28
C ALA A 415 -4.01 -18.10 -22.33
N THR A 416 -4.42 -18.14 -21.06
CA THR A 416 -4.20 -17.05 -20.07
C THR A 416 -3.19 -17.42 -18.97
N HIS A 417 -2.91 -18.71 -18.75
CA HIS A 417 -1.94 -19.18 -17.75
C HIS A 417 -1.32 -20.54 -18.13
N GLY A 418 -0.15 -20.84 -17.59
CA GLY A 418 0.47 -22.17 -17.70
C GLY A 418 -0.26 -23.26 -16.89
N PRO A 419 0.12 -24.55 -17.01
CA PRO A 419 -0.36 -25.61 -16.12
C PRO A 419 0.01 -25.29 -14.66
N GLU A 420 -0.94 -25.48 -13.74
CA GLU A 420 -0.85 -24.95 -12.37
C GLU A 420 -1.55 -25.91 -11.38
N ILE A 421 -1.19 -25.83 -10.10
CA ILE A 421 -1.91 -26.45 -8.99
C ILE A 421 -2.33 -25.39 -7.97
N ILE A 422 -3.54 -25.53 -7.39
CA ILE A 422 -3.98 -24.68 -6.28
C ILE A 422 -3.86 -25.48 -4.99
N THR A 423 -3.08 -24.95 -4.06
CA THR A 423 -2.70 -25.61 -2.80
C THR A 423 -3.30 -24.90 -1.58
N TRP A 424 -3.24 -25.57 -0.42
CA TRP A 424 -3.47 -24.93 0.88
C TRP A 424 -2.62 -23.65 1.09
N SER A 425 -1.37 -23.69 0.64
CA SER A 425 -0.45 -22.53 0.66
C SER A 425 -1.00 -21.35 -0.12
N ASP A 426 -1.57 -21.59 -1.30
CA ASP A 426 -2.13 -20.55 -2.17
C ASP A 426 -3.32 -19.85 -1.50
N ILE A 427 -4.26 -20.61 -0.92
CA ILE A 427 -5.41 -20.02 -0.22
C ILE A 427 -4.97 -19.19 0.98
N LYS A 428 -4.05 -19.70 1.83
CA LYS A 428 -3.54 -18.95 2.99
C LYS A 428 -2.77 -17.68 2.58
N SER A 429 -2.05 -17.75 1.46
CA SER A 429 -1.30 -16.60 0.89
C SER A 429 -2.21 -15.55 0.23
N MET A 430 -3.40 -15.93 -0.28
CA MET A 430 -4.41 -14.98 -0.78
C MET A 430 -5.31 -14.44 0.34
N GLN A 431 -5.56 -15.24 1.38
CA GLN A 431 -6.27 -14.82 2.58
C GLN A 431 -5.55 -13.68 3.32
N SER A 432 -4.23 -13.77 3.44
CA SER A 432 -3.41 -12.77 4.15
C SER A 432 -3.63 -11.31 3.70
N PRO A 433 -3.47 -10.95 2.40
CA PRO A 433 -3.82 -9.62 1.90
C PRO A 433 -5.33 -9.32 1.96
N SER A 434 -6.19 -10.36 2.02
CA SER A 434 -7.63 -10.19 2.18
C SER A 434 -8.04 -9.77 3.59
N LEU A 435 -7.35 -10.25 4.63
CA LEU A 435 -7.50 -9.76 6.01
C LEU A 435 -6.89 -8.35 6.18
N TYR A 436 -5.88 -8.00 5.39
CA TYR A 436 -5.30 -6.65 5.36
C TYR A 436 -6.25 -5.59 4.81
N GLN A 437 -7.00 -5.88 3.73
CA GLN A 437 -7.87 -4.92 3.06
C GLN A 437 -9.28 -5.49 2.75
N PRO A 438 -10.09 -5.79 3.79
CA PRO A 438 -11.38 -6.48 3.64
C PRO A 438 -12.32 -5.88 2.60
N LEU A 439 -12.48 -4.54 2.61
CA LEU A 439 -13.44 -3.81 1.78
C LEU A 439 -13.30 -4.12 0.28
N HIS A 440 -12.07 -4.22 -0.21
CA HIS A 440 -11.75 -4.44 -1.63
C HIS A 440 -11.41 -5.90 -1.96
N ARG A 441 -10.96 -6.69 -0.98
CA ARG A 441 -10.44 -8.05 -1.20
C ARG A 441 -11.45 -9.15 -0.89
N PHE A 442 -12.39 -8.95 0.04
CA PHE A 442 -13.42 -9.95 0.35
C PHE A 442 -14.29 -10.35 -0.85
N PRO A 443 -14.68 -9.45 -1.79
CA PRO A 443 -15.40 -9.85 -3.00
C PRO A 443 -14.62 -10.88 -3.83
N VAL A 444 -13.35 -10.60 -4.13
CA VAL A 444 -12.44 -11.48 -4.87
C VAL A 444 -12.19 -12.80 -4.11
N PHE A 445 -11.97 -12.73 -2.80
CA PHE A 445 -11.81 -13.93 -1.96
C PHE A 445 -13.05 -14.82 -2.01
N SER A 446 -14.25 -14.24 -1.95
CA SER A 446 -15.51 -15.00 -2.07
C SER A 446 -15.69 -15.67 -3.44
N MET A 447 -15.27 -15.01 -4.52
CA MET A 447 -15.30 -15.58 -5.87
C MET A 447 -14.32 -16.76 -6.00
N LEU A 448 -13.08 -16.57 -5.56
CA LEU A 448 -12.03 -17.59 -5.66
C LEU A 448 -12.36 -18.82 -4.79
N LEU A 449 -12.79 -18.62 -3.54
CA LEU A 449 -13.23 -19.73 -2.67
C LEU A 449 -14.42 -20.50 -3.29
N ARG A 450 -15.34 -19.80 -3.98
CA ARG A 450 -16.51 -20.44 -4.60
C ARG A 450 -16.14 -21.37 -5.74
N ASP A 451 -15.24 -20.96 -6.63
CA ASP A 451 -14.78 -21.81 -7.73
C ASP A 451 -14.05 -23.06 -7.18
N LEU A 452 -13.18 -22.88 -6.18
CA LEU A 452 -12.41 -23.98 -5.58
C LEU A 452 -13.30 -25.03 -4.89
N VAL A 453 -14.40 -24.65 -4.24
CA VAL A 453 -15.41 -25.60 -3.71
C VAL A 453 -16.08 -26.44 -4.81
N THR A 454 -16.15 -25.93 -6.05
CA THR A 454 -16.62 -26.72 -7.21
C THR A 454 -15.50 -27.50 -7.92
N GLY A 455 -14.29 -27.52 -7.36
CA GLY A 455 -13.11 -28.17 -7.95
C GLY A 455 -12.50 -27.38 -9.12
N ASN A 456 -12.91 -26.13 -9.34
CA ASN A 456 -12.43 -25.29 -10.42
C ASN A 456 -11.32 -24.34 -9.92
N GLY A 457 -10.09 -24.54 -10.41
CA GLY A 457 -8.96 -23.69 -10.05
C GLY A 457 -8.65 -22.56 -11.05
N SER A 458 -9.33 -22.46 -12.19
CA SER A 458 -8.89 -21.60 -13.31
C SER A 458 -8.73 -20.12 -12.96
N LYS A 459 -9.73 -19.49 -12.31
CA LYS A 459 -9.60 -18.08 -11.88
C LYS A 459 -8.47 -17.87 -10.86
N PHE A 460 -8.16 -18.90 -10.06
CA PHE A 460 -7.05 -18.85 -9.10
C PHE A 460 -5.70 -19.00 -9.80
N ALA A 461 -5.59 -19.87 -10.82
CA ALA A 461 -4.41 -19.97 -11.67
C ALA A 461 -4.14 -18.66 -12.43
N GLU A 462 -5.18 -18.01 -12.96
CA GLU A 462 -5.09 -16.66 -13.53
C GLU A 462 -4.63 -15.62 -12.48
N TYR A 463 -5.14 -15.69 -11.25
CA TYR A 463 -4.71 -14.80 -10.15
C TYR A 463 -3.23 -15.02 -9.77
N LYS A 464 -2.76 -16.27 -9.71
CA LYS A 464 -1.34 -16.63 -9.53
C LYS A 464 -0.50 -16.08 -10.68
N GLN A 465 -0.93 -16.26 -11.93
CA GLN A 465 -0.22 -15.79 -13.11
C GLN A 465 -0.05 -14.26 -13.14
N HIS A 466 -1.08 -13.48 -12.74
CA HIS A 466 -1.01 -12.02 -12.64
C HIS A 466 -0.06 -11.52 -11.53
N LYS A 467 0.34 -12.37 -10.57
CA LYS A 467 1.37 -12.04 -9.56
C LYS A 467 2.79 -12.00 -10.15
N TYR A 468 2.98 -12.52 -11.36
CA TYR A 468 4.26 -12.57 -12.06
C TYR A 468 4.26 -11.57 -13.23
N GLY A 469 4.74 -10.35 -12.95
CA GLY A 469 4.96 -9.35 -13.98
C GLY A 469 6.01 -9.81 -15.01
N SER A 470 5.89 -9.33 -16.25
CA SER A 470 6.79 -9.67 -17.36
C SER A 470 8.24 -9.27 -17.06
N ILE A 471 9.08 -10.24 -16.73
CA ILE A 471 10.54 -10.04 -16.66
C ILE A 471 11.10 -10.35 -18.05
N CYS A 472 11.43 -9.30 -18.79
CA CYS A 472 12.15 -9.42 -20.06
C CYS A 472 13.53 -10.05 -19.81
N PRO A 473 13.90 -11.16 -20.50
CA PRO A 473 15.26 -11.67 -20.45
C PRO A 473 16.24 -10.62 -20.97
N VAL A 474 17.15 -10.15 -20.12
CA VAL A 474 18.11 -9.09 -20.47
C VAL A 474 19.28 -9.69 -21.27
N LEU A 475 18.99 -10.18 -22.48
CA LEU A 475 19.95 -10.69 -23.45
C LEU A 475 19.34 -10.64 -24.87
N ASP A 476 19.43 -9.43 -25.47
CA ASP A 476 19.14 -9.07 -26.87
C ASP A 476 17.68 -9.19 -27.38
N CYS A 477 17.12 -8.04 -27.80
CA CYS A 477 16.14 -7.92 -28.90
C CYS A 477 16.06 -6.45 -29.33
N GLY A 478 16.79 -6.07 -30.39
CA GLY A 478 16.75 -4.72 -30.97
C GLY A 478 15.50 -4.42 -31.80
N SER A 479 14.36 -4.16 -31.15
CA SER A 479 13.09 -3.77 -31.79
C SER A 479 12.33 -2.72 -30.96
N ASP A 480 11.71 -1.73 -31.60
CA ASP A 480 11.07 -0.54 -30.99
C ASP A 480 9.76 -0.82 -30.18
N ASP A 481 9.55 -2.05 -29.70
CA ASP A 481 8.38 -2.41 -28.89
C ASP A 481 8.57 -1.98 -27.42
N ASN A 482 7.77 -0.99 -26.99
CA ASN A 482 7.75 -0.41 -25.64
C ASN A 482 7.21 -1.35 -24.53
N THR A 483 7.40 -2.67 -24.64
CA THR A 483 6.87 -3.68 -23.71
C THR A 483 7.73 -3.89 -22.47
N CYS A 484 9.02 -3.53 -22.53
CA CYS A 484 9.97 -3.64 -21.41
C CYS A 484 10.21 -2.29 -20.71
N SER A 485 9.17 -1.64 -20.18
CA SER A 485 9.36 -0.56 -19.20
C SER A 485 10.10 -1.09 -17.97
N PRO A 486 11.05 -0.36 -17.38
CA PRO A 486 11.59 -0.71 -16.06
C PRO A 486 10.43 -0.66 -15.05
N GLY A 487 10.03 -1.85 -14.57
CA GLY A 487 8.86 -2.00 -13.72
C GLY A 487 8.93 -1.11 -12.47
N ARG A 488 7.81 -0.49 -12.12
CA ARG A 488 7.72 0.34 -10.90
C ARG A 488 8.16 -0.51 -9.71
N LEU A 489 9.26 -0.11 -9.06
CA LEU A 489 9.86 -0.89 -7.97
C LEU A 489 8.81 -1.13 -6.87
N PRO A 490 8.71 -2.37 -6.33
CA PRO A 490 7.67 -2.73 -5.38
C PRO A 490 7.76 -1.87 -4.12
N LEU A 491 6.63 -1.71 -3.42
CA LEU A 491 6.57 -0.86 -2.22
C LEU A 491 7.64 -1.26 -1.22
N ALA A 492 7.71 -2.56 -0.90
CA ALA A 492 8.78 -3.13 -0.11
C ALA A 492 9.64 -4.04 -0.99
N THR A 493 10.96 -3.90 -0.85
CA THR A 493 11.91 -4.94 -1.27
C THR A 493 12.13 -5.88 -0.07
N PRO A 494 11.88 -7.20 -0.19
CA PRO A 494 12.08 -8.16 0.91
C PRO A 494 13.48 -8.12 1.54
N GLU A 495 14.46 -7.73 0.74
CA GLU A 495 15.85 -7.49 1.12
C GLU A 495 15.97 -6.32 2.10
N ALA A 496 15.36 -5.16 1.81
CA ALA A 496 15.38 -4.00 2.70
C ALA A 496 14.48 -4.22 3.94
N TYR A 497 13.34 -4.89 3.78
CA TYR A 497 12.50 -5.32 4.91
C TYR A 497 13.34 -6.07 5.93
N SER A 498 14.10 -7.08 5.47
CA SER A 498 14.96 -7.90 6.32
C SER A 498 16.11 -7.06 6.90
N ALA A 499 16.83 -6.32 6.05
CA ALA A 499 17.99 -5.54 6.47
C ALA A 499 17.68 -4.51 7.58
N ILE A 500 16.52 -3.83 7.49
CA ILE A 500 16.06 -2.88 8.51
C ILE A 500 15.57 -3.63 9.76
N LEU A 501 14.69 -4.63 9.60
CA LEU A 501 14.08 -5.33 10.73
C LEU A 501 15.12 -6.03 11.62
N CYS A 502 16.08 -6.72 11.01
CA CYS A 502 17.07 -7.52 11.73
C CYS A 502 18.16 -6.67 12.38
N THR A 503 18.28 -5.39 11.99
CA THR A 503 19.20 -4.42 12.60
C THR A 503 18.52 -3.53 13.64
N ASP A 504 17.22 -3.26 13.51
CA ASP A 504 16.39 -2.68 14.58
C ASP A 504 16.39 -3.54 15.85
N SER A 505 16.23 -4.86 15.71
CA SER A 505 16.12 -5.77 16.84
C SER A 505 17.28 -6.76 16.93
N SER A 506 18.13 -6.52 17.93
CA SER A 506 19.37 -7.27 18.23
C SER A 506 19.21 -8.76 18.55
N ARG A 507 17.99 -9.31 18.51
CA ARG A 507 17.66 -10.71 18.90
C ARG A 507 16.81 -11.48 17.89
N LEU A 508 16.59 -10.94 16.69
CA LEU A 508 15.78 -11.65 15.69
C LEU A 508 16.57 -12.73 14.93
N GLY A 509 17.84 -12.47 14.60
CA GLY A 509 18.71 -13.41 13.86
C GLY A 509 19.47 -14.43 14.71
N ASP A 510 19.84 -14.08 15.95
CA ASP A 510 20.40 -15.02 16.92
C ASP A 510 19.30 -15.92 17.49
N VAL A 511 18.97 -16.97 16.75
CA VAL A 511 17.94 -17.95 17.10
C VAL A 511 18.36 -19.33 16.60
N SER A 512 18.15 -20.37 17.41
CA SER A 512 18.34 -21.75 16.95
C SER A 512 17.14 -22.22 16.13
N LYS A 513 17.33 -23.21 15.25
CA LYS A 513 16.26 -23.77 14.41
C LYS A 513 15.03 -24.21 15.20
N GLY A 514 15.24 -24.87 16.36
CA GLY A 514 14.16 -25.24 17.29
C GLY A 514 13.54 -24.05 18.04
N GLY A 515 14.33 -23.01 18.36
CA GLY A 515 13.81 -21.76 18.92
C GLY A 515 12.94 -20.97 17.93
N PHE A 516 13.26 -21.06 16.64
CA PHE A 516 12.46 -20.51 15.55
C PHE A 516 11.21 -21.35 15.27
N GLU A 517 11.29 -22.67 15.29
CA GLU A 517 10.13 -23.56 15.23
C GLU A 517 9.12 -23.28 16.36
N ALA A 518 9.60 -23.11 17.60
CA ALA A 518 8.76 -22.65 18.71
C ALA A 518 8.17 -21.23 18.48
N CYS A 519 8.80 -20.39 17.67
CA CYS A 519 8.26 -19.08 17.29
C CYS A 519 7.16 -19.20 16.22
N VAL A 520 7.35 -20.06 15.21
CA VAL A 520 6.31 -20.42 14.22
C VAL A 520 5.08 -20.97 14.95
N GLN A 521 5.27 -21.93 15.86
CA GLN A 521 4.20 -22.53 16.66
C GLN A 521 3.43 -21.48 17.50
N ARG A 522 4.12 -20.51 18.12
CA ARG A 522 3.45 -19.41 18.83
C ARG A 522 2.59 -18.55 17.89
N MET A 523 3.08 -18.24 16.68
CA MET A 523 2.35 -17.43 15.71
C MET A 523 1.12 -18.19 15.15
N THR A 524 1.26 -19.47 14.81
CA THR A 524 0.13 -20.31 14.35
C THR A 524 -0.91 -20.55 15.45
N ASN A 525 -0.50 -20.61 16.71
CA ASN A 525 -1.42 -20.74 17.86
C ASN A 525 -2.11 -19.41 18.22
N GLN A 526 -1.53 -18.26 17.83
CA GLN A 526 -2.15 -16.94 17.96
C GLN A 526 -3.15 -16.65 16.83
N SER A 527 -2.89 -17.17 15.62
CA SER A 527 -3.76 -17.02 14.46
C SER A 527 -3.62 -18.22 13.51
N ALA A 528 -4.71 -18.97 13.35
CA ALA A 528 -4.82 -20.05 12.37
C ALA A 528 -5.10 -19.52 10.94
N SER A 529 -5.49 -18.23 10.81
CA SER A 529 -5.68 -17.57 9.53
C SER A 529 -4.38 -16.98 8.95
N PHE A 530 -3.46 -16.48 9.78
CA PHE A 530 -2.31 -15.67 9.36
C PHE A 530 -0.95 -16.19 9.88
N GLY A 531 -0.88 -16.85 11.04
CA GLY A 531 0.39 -17.16 11.72
C GLY A 531 1.44 -17.88 10.88
N ALA A 532 0.99 -18.79 10.01
CA ALA A 532 1.84 -19.54 9.07
C ALA A 532 2.47 -18.68 7.96
N VAL A 533 1.81 -17.60 7.56
CA VAL A 533 2.35 -16.63 6.59
C VAL A 533 3.24 -15.64 7.32
N TRP A 534 2.74 -15.03 8.41
CA TRP A 534 3.43 -13.96 9.14
C TRP A 534 4.82 -14.36 9.69
N ALA A 535 5.04 -15.64 10.02
CA ALA A 535 6.33 -16.11 10.49
C ALA A 535 7.49 -15.93 9.47
N HIS A 536 7.22 -15.74 8.18
CA HIS A 536 8.23 -15.40 7.18
C HIS A 536 8.92 -14.05 7.47
N ASN A 537 8.23 -13.12 8.13
CA ASN A 537 8.79 -11.84 8.57
C ASN A 537 9.87 -12.00 9.63
N ARG A 538 9.92 -13.12 10.36
CA ARG A 538 11.06 -13.47 11.22
C ARG A 538 12.08 -14.35 10.49
N LEU A 539 11.64 -15.16 9.53
CA LEU A 539 12.51 -16.03 8.75
C LEU A 539 13.66 -15.24 8.12
N GLY A 540 13.40 -14.07 7.52
CA GLY A 540 14.43 -13.25 6.86
C GLY A 540 15.62 -12.84 7.73
N CYS A 541 15.51 -12.88 9.07
CA CYS A 541 16.64 -12.64 9.98
C CYS A 541 17.51 -13.88 10.25
N VAL A 542 17.06 -15.08 9.89
CA VAL A 542 17.79 -16.33 10.13
C VAL A 542 19.09 -16.35 9.31
N GLY A 543 20.22 -16.19 9.99
CA GLY A 543 21.54 -16.07 9.37
C GLY A 543 21.95 -14.64 9.00
N TRP A 544 21.17 -13.62 9.36
CA TRP A 544 21.57 -12.22 9.20
C TRP A 544 22.62 -11.85 10.26
N ASN A 545 23.83 -11.46 9.84
CA ASN A 545 24.97 -11.26 10.76
C ASN A 545 25.31 -9.78 11.03
N ALA A 546 24.77 -8.83 10.26
CA ALA A 546 25.02 -7.40 10.48
C ALA A 546 24.22 -6.86 11.66
N THR A 547 24.84 -6.03 12.50
CA THR A 547 24.22 -5.45 13.70
C THR A 547 24.19 -3.92 13.62
N ALA A 548 23.16 -3.28 14.17
CA ALA A 548 23.07 -1.81 14.16
C ALA A 548 24.10 -1.18 15.10
N LYS A 549 24.94 -0.29 14.55
CA LYS A 549 25.83 0.61 15.30
C LYS A 549 25.05 1.67 16.11
N TRP A 550 23.76 1.80 15.85
CA TRP A 550 22.81 2.74 16.45
C TRP A 550 21.51 2.02 16.87
N SER A 551 21.53 1.33 18.01
CA SER A 551 20.38 0.58 18.54
C SER A 551 19.58 1.35 19.61
N PHE A 552 18.26 1.09 19.67
CA PHE A 552 17.32 1.74 20.60
C PHE A 552 17.00 0.81 21.77
N ASN A 553 17.85 0.86 22.79
CA ASN A 553 17.85 -0.13 23.90
C ASN A 553 17.10 0.37 25.15
N HIS A 554 16.15 1.29 25.00
CA HIS A 554 15.39 1.92 26.08
C HIS A 554 13.89 1.84 25.77
N PRO A 555 13.02 1.50 26.74
CA PRO A 555 11.59 1.49 26.51
C PRO A 555 11.08 2.91 26.27
N ILE A 556 10.09 3.07 25.37
CA ILE A 556 9.44 4.37 25.18
C ILE A 556 8.51 4.58 26.37
N ALA A 557 8.84 5.51 27.28
CA ALA A 557 8.10 5.72 28.52
C ALA A 557 7.96 7.21 28.88
N ALA A 558 6.72 7.63 29.20
CA ALA A 558 6.35 8.97 29.67
C ALA A 558 6.92 10.16 28.84
N VAL A 559 7.03 9.99 27.53
CA VAL A 559 7.62 10.97 26.61
C VAL A 559 6.68 12.16 26.41
N LYS A 560 7.00 13.29 27.05
CA LYS A 560 6.28 14.56 26.87
C LYS A 560 6.79 15.31 25.65
N THR A 561 6.00 15.30 24.58
CA THR A 561 6.27 16.02 23.33
C THR A 561 5.83 17.49 23.38
N ALA A 562 6.33 18.32 22.46
CA ALA A 562 5.92 19.72 22.29
C ALA A 562 4.44 19.87 21.89
N HIS A 563 3.92 18.90 21.14
CA HIS A 563 2.50 18.73 20.85
C HIS A 563 2.10 17.26 21.01
N PRO A 564 0.94 16.92 21.61
CA PRO A 564 0.53 15.52 21.73
C PRO A 564 0.24 14.85 20.38
N LEU A 565 0.44 13.53 20.36
CA LEU A 565 0.23 12.63 19.22
C LEU A 565 -1.21 12.15 19.11
N ILE A 566 -1.65 11.80 17.90
CA ILE A 566 -2.84 10.96 17.69
C ILE A 566 -2.39 9.54 17.32
N PHE A 567 -2.92 8.56 18.04
CA PHE A 567 -2.78 7.13 17.74
C PHE A 567 -4.09 6.64 17.11
N ILE A 568 -4.01 5.91 16.00
CA ILE A 568 -5.19 5.35 15.31
C ILE A 568 -5.03 3.83 15.20
N GLY A 569 -6.12 3.11 15.47
CA GLY A 569 -6.20 1.67 15.25
C GLY A 569 -7.63 1.25 14.88
N ASN A 570 -7.73 0.20 14.07
CA ASN A 570 -8.99 -0.44 13.78
C ASN A 570 -9.38 -1.38 14.93
N THR A 571 -10.70 -1.60 15.11
CA THR A 571 -11.23 -2.54 16.12
C THR A 571 -10.70 -3.96 15.92
N PHE A 572 -10.50 -4.36 14.66
CA PHE A 572 -9.72 -5.54 14.30
C PHE A 572 -8.68 -5.18 13.24
N ASP A 573 -7.41 -5.09 13.62
CA ASP A 573 -6.26 -4.96 12.72
C ASP A 573 -5.48 -6.29 12.73
N PRO A 574 -5.20 -6.92 11.57
CA PRO A 574 -4.63 -8.27 11.53
C PRO A 574 -3.20 -8.37 12.07
N VAL A 575 -2.48 -7.25 12.19
CA VAL A 575 -1.04 -7.23 12.53
C VAL A 575 -0.66 -6.15 13.55
N THR A 576 -1.47 -5.11 13.72
CA THR A 576 -1.25 -4.03 14.69
C THR A 576 -2.52 -3.73 15.50
N PRO A 577 -3.00 -4.73 16.28
CA PRO A 577 -4.29 -4.70 16.98
C PRO A 577 -4.44 -3.50 17.92
N ILE A 578 -5.68 -3.02 18.15
CA ILE A 578 -6.00 -1.78 18.90
C ILE A 578 -5.33 -1.69 20.29
N ARG A 579 -5.04 -2.83 20.92
CA ARG A 579 -4.24 -2.94 22.15
C ARG A 579 -2.88 -2.24 22.06
N ASN A 580 -2.22 -2.27 20.91
CA ASN A 580 -0.93 -1.64 20.65
C ASN A 580 -1.06 -0.11 20.63
N ALA A 581 -2.08 0.43 19.94
CA ALA A 581 -2.36 1.87 19.94
C ALA A 581 -2.64 2.39 21.36
N ARG A 582 -3.43 1.65 22.15
CA ARG A 582 -3.69 1.96 23.56
C ARG A 582 -2.43 1.87 24.43
N LYS A 583 -1.60 0.83 24.24
CA LYS A 583 -0.31 0.68 24.94
C LYS A 583 0.63 1.84 24.62
N MET A 584 0.89 2.12 23.35
CA MET A 584 1.83 3.17 22.95
C MET A 584 1.32 4.56 23.35
N SER A 585 0.03 4.86 23.19
CA SER A 585 -0.56 6.14 23.65
C SER A 585 -0.34 6.38 25.15
N SER A 586 -0.41 5.34 25.99
CA SER A 586 -0.12 5.49 27.44
C SER A 586 1.30 5.95 27.75
N GLN A 587 2.24 5.84 26.79
CA GLN A 587 3.63 6.31 26.94
C GLN A 587 3.84 7.76 26.49
N PHE A 588 2.85 8.41 25.88
CA PHE A 588 2.91 9.80 25.41
C PHE A 588 1.82 10.63 26.10
N PRO A 589 2.12 11.32 27.22
CA PRO A 589 1.13 12.06 28.00
C PRO A 589 0.38 13.12 27.18
N GLY A 590 -0.95 13.08 27.28
CA GLY A 590 -1.86 13.97 26.53
C GLY A 590 -2.18 13.51 25.10
N SER A 591 -1.60 12.40 24.63
CA SER A 591 -2.01 11.77 23.36
C SER A 591 -3.42 11.17 23.48
N ILE A 592 -4.05 10.91 22.33
CA ILE A 592 -5.39 10.33 22.24
C ILE A 592 -5.39 9.16 21.25
N VAL A 593 -6.13 8.09 21.60
CA VAL A 593 -6.45 7.00 20.68
C VAL A 593 -7.78 7.30 19.96
N ILE A 594 -7.78 7.15 18.63
CA ILE A 594 -8.99 7.00 17.83
C ILE A 594 -9.15 5.51 17.50
N GLU A 595 -10.27 4.93 17.92
CA GLU A 595 -10.65 3.55 17.60
C GLU A 595 -11.68 3.57 16.47
N GLN A 596 -11.23 3.18 15.27
CA GLN A 596 -12.09 3.05 14.11
C GLN A 596 -12.82 1.69 14.15
N ARG A 597 -14.15 1.68 13.98
CA ARG A 597 -14.98 0.47 13.90
C ARG A 597 -14.85 -0.15 12.51
N ALA A 598 -13.75 -0.88 12.33
CA ALA A 598 -13.34 -1.47 11.06
C ALA A 598 -12.58 -2.78 11.27
N GLU A 599 -12.59 -3.60 10.22
CA GLU A 599 -11.64 -4.66 9.96
C GLU A 599 -10.58 -4.21 8.95
N GLY A 600 -9.33 -4.62 9.17
CA GLY A 600 -8.23 -4.46 8.21
C GLY A 600 -7.07 -3.68 8.78
N HIS A 601 -6.02 -3.50 7.97
CA HIS A 601 -4.77 -2.88 8.43
C HIS A 601 -4.70 -1.38 8.16
N CYS A 602 -4.46 -0.60 9.23
CA CYS A 602 -4.50 0.88 9.25
C CYS A 602 -5.88 1.48 8.89
N SER A 603 -6.12 2.74 9.25
CA SER A 603 -7.43 3.40 9.08
C SER A 603 -7.87 3.50 7.61
N LEU A 604 -6.95 3.43 6.65
CA LEU A 604 -7.27 3.43 5.22
C LEU A 604 -7.86 2.10 4.70
N ALA A 605 -7.92 1.04 5.51
CA ALA A 605 -8.59 -0.21 5.13
C ALA A 605 -10.11 -0.07 4.91
N ALA A 606 -10.75 0.90 5.58
CA ALA A 606 -12.17 1.21 5.45
C ALA A 606 -12.43 2.72 5.65
N PRO A 607 -13.33 3.36 4.89
CA PRO A 607 -13.59 4.78 5.02
C PRO A 607 -14.28 5.12 6.35
N SER A 608 -13.82 6.19 6.99
CA SER A 608 -14.54 6.86 8.08
C SER A 608 -14.40 8.38 7.96
N LEU A 609 -15.50 9.05 7.64
CA LEU A 609 -15.63 10.51 7.72
C LEU A 609 -15.33 11.02 9.13
N CYS A 610 -15.64 10.24 10.17
CA CYS A 610 -15.31 10.58 11.57
C CYS A 610 -13.79 10.64 11.78
N THR A 611 -13.05 9.57 11.48
CA THR A 611 -11.59 9.52 11.64
C THR A 611 -10.92 10.62 10.81
N MET A 612 -11.35 10.79 9.55
CA MET A 612 -10.86 11.81 8.64
C MET A 612 -11.07 13.24 9.17
N ARG A 613 -12.27 13.56 9.71
CA ARG A 613 -12.55 14.88 10.31
C ARG A 613 -11.63 15.18 11.48
N HIS A 614 -11.32 14.19 12.32
CA HIS A 614 -10.36 14.35 13.42
C HIS A 614 -8.93 14.57 12.93
N ILE A 615 -8.45 13.78 11.96
CA ILE A 615 -7.13 13.97 11.32
C ILE A 615 -7.03 15.38 10.74
N ARG A 616 -8.00 15.78 9.91
CA ARG A 616 -8.05 17.10 9.27
C ARG A 616 -8.02 18.22 10.32
N ASN A 617 -8.91 18.18 11.31
CA ASN A 617 -8.96 19.21 12.36
C ASN A 617 -7.64 19.32 13.14
N TYR A 618 -7.02 18.19 13.48
CA TYR A 618 -5.72 18.16 14.16
C TYR A 618 -4.63 18.83 13.32
N PHE A 619 -4.48 18.50 12.04
CA PHE A 619 -3.52 19.18 11.17
C PHE A 619 -3.81 20.69 11.07
N GLN A 620 -5.05 21.07 10.72
CA GLN A 620 -5.48 22.47 10.54
C GLN A 620 -5.26 23.34 11.78
N THR A 621 -5.59 22.84 12.99
CA THR A 621 -5.68 23.67 14.21
C THR A 621 -4.75 23.24 15.34
N GLY A 622 -4.46 21.95 15.48
CA GLY A 622 -3.82 21.35 16.67
C GLY A 622 -4.80 20.95 17.78
N ALA A 623 -6.10 21.17 17.62
CA ALA A 623 -7.08 20.67 18.57
C ALA A 623 -7.06 19.13 18.60
N MET A 624 -6.78 18.57 19.77
CA MET A 624 -6.90 17.13 20.01
C MET A 624 -8.37 16.69 19.92
N PRO A 625 -8.65 15.44 19.47
CA PRO A 625 -9.99 14.86 19.59
C PRO A 625 -10.43 14.85 21.05
N ILE A 626 -11.68 15.25 21.32
CA ILE A 626 -12.26 15.23 22.66
C ILE A 626 -12.71 13.79 22.94
N PRO A 627 -12.13 13.07 23.92
CA PRO A 627 -12.49 11.68 24.18
C PRO A 627 -13.92 11.55 24.70
N ASP A 628 -14.57 10.42 24.38
CA ASP A 628 -15.91 10.11 24.87
C ASP A 628 -15.90 9.93 26.39
N LYS A 629 -16.99 10.33 27.07
CA LYS A 629 -17.07 10.39 28.55
C LYS A 629 -16.83 9.07 29.31
N ALA A 630 -16.69 7.95 28.60
CA ALA A 630 -16.46 6.61 29.15
C ALA A 630 -15.14 5.96 28.70
N SER A 631 -14.31 6.63 27.89
CA SER A 631 -13.08 6.06 27.31
C SER A 631 -11.90 7.03 27.30
N SER A 632 -10.68 6.50 27.31
CA SER A 632 -9.44 7.26 27.13
C SER A 632 -9.15 7.60 25.66
N GLY A 633 -10.19 7.87 24.87
CA GLY A 633 -10.14 7.97 23.42
C GLY A 633 -11.51 8.20 22.79
N VAL A 634 -11.51 8.30 21.46
CA VAL A 634 -12.70 8.53 20.62
C VAL A 634 -13.02 7.27 19.83
N SER A 635 -14.31 6.91 19.70
CA SER A 635 -14.74 5.84 18.79
C SER A 635 -15.34 6.43 17.50
N CYS A 636 -14.87 5.97 16.34
CA CYS A 636 -15.36 6.40 15.03
C CYS A 636 -15.94 5.22 14.25
N GLU A 637 -17.21 5.31 13.85
CA GLU A 637 -17.84 4.34 12.93
C GLU A 637 -17.27 4.44 11.51
N THR A 638 -17.34 3.35 10.74
CA THR A 638 -17.04 3.35 9.30
C THR A 638 -18.28 3.63 8.46
N ASP A 639 -18.08 4.20 7.26
CA ASP A 639 -19.18 4.57 6.35
C ASP A 639 -19.65 3.41 5.46
N LEU A 640 -18.87 2.31 5.34
CA LEU A 640 -19.13 1.16 4.46
C LEU A 640 -18.60 -0.15 5.07
N LYS A 641 -19.40 -1.22 5.02
CA LYS A 641 -18.98 -2.59 5.34
C LYS A 641 -18.46 -3.37 4.12
N PRO A 642 -17.42 -4.23 4.29
CA PRO A 642 -17.04 -5.24 3.30
C PRO A 642 -18.22 -6.16 2.90
N LEU A 643 -18.29 -6.55 1.61
CA LEU A 643 -19.36 -7.36 0.97
C LEU A 643 -20.80 -6.79 1.03
N VAL A 644 -21.20 -6.12 2.10
CA VAL A 644 -22.55 -5.57 2.27
C VAL A 644 -22.70 -4.28 1.48
N ASP A 645 -21.77 -3.33 1.61
CA ASP A 645 -21.83 -2.02 0.94
C ASP A 645 -20.81 -1.86 -0.20
N ALA A 646 -19.78 -2.73 -0.25
CA ALA A 646 -18.82 -2.78 -1.36
C ALA A 646 -19.45 -3.35 -2.64
N VAL A 647 -19.61 -2.54 -3.68
CA VAL A 647 -20.27 -2.92 -4.94
C VAL A 647 -19.25 -3.19 -6.07
N SER A 648 -18.83 -4.45 -6.21
CA SER A 648 -18.34 -5.00 -7.49
C SER A 648 -18.30 -6.53 -7.48
N ASN A 649 -18.95 -7.16 -8.45
CA ASN A 649 -18.83 -8.60 -8.74
C ASN A 649 -17.77 -8.88 -9.82
N GLU A 650 -16.88 -7.92 -10.11
CA GLU A 650 -15.90 -7.98 -11.19
C GLU A 650 -14.46 -8.14 -10.66
N TRP A 651 -13.58 -8.66 -11.53
CA TRP A 651 -12.15 -8.84 -11.27
C TRP A 651 -11.42 -7.50 -11.06
N SER A 652 -11.86 -6.45 -11.78
CA SER A 652 -11.33 -5.10 -11.67
C SER A 652 -11.98 -4.37 -10.49
N PRO A 653 -11.20 -3.76 -9.57
CA PRO A 653 -11.79 -2.91 -8.55
C PRO A 653 -12.44 -1.70 -9.24
N PRO A 654 -13.70 -1.37 -8.93
CA PRO A 654 -14.56 -0.55 -9.81
C PRO A 654 -14.00 0.85 -10.02
N GLU A 655 -14.17 1.41 -11.23
CA GLU A 655 -13.80 2.81 -11.52
C GLU A 655 -14.70 3.78 -10.75
N SER A 656 -15.98 3.40 -10.58
CA SER A 656 -16.95 4.06 -9.72
C SER A 656 -17.62 3.03 -8.81
N ILE A 657 -17.43 3.15 -7.50
CA ILE A 657 -18.39 2.57 -6.55
C ILE A 657 -19.66 3.40 -6.69
N ASP A 658 -20.73 2.80 -7.20
CA ASP A 658 -22.08 3.34 -7.05
C ASP A 658 -22.40 3.34 -5.56
N ILE A 659 -22.25 4.51 -4.95
CA ILE A 659 -22.53 4.73 -3.52
C ILE A 659 -24.00 4.37 -3.31
N PRO A 660 -24.32 3.29 -2.56
CA PRO A 660 -25.70 2.87 -2.39
C PRO A 660 -26.49 4.00 -1.71
N ALA A 661 -27.81 4.03 -1.95
CA ALA A 661 -28.70 4.92 -1.19
C ALA A 661 -28.66 4.50 0.29
N PHE A 662 -27.77 5.14 1.06
CA PHE A 662 -27.42 4.79 2.43
C PHE A 662 -28.68 4.67 3.32
N GLY A 663 -28.59 3.82 4.36
CA GLY A 663 -29.58 3.80 5.45
C GLY A 663 -29.76 5.15 6.16
N ARG A 664 -28.78 6.04 6.06
CA ARG A 664 -28.92 7.51 6.21
C ARG A 664 -28.01 8.19 5.18
N PRO A 665 -28.53 8.87 4.14
CA PRO A 665 -27.66 9.60 3.21
C PRO A 665 -26.94 10.73 3.93
N PRO A 666 -25.64 10.98 3.66
CA PRO A 666 -24.99 12.22 4.05
C PRO A 666 -25.76 13.37 3.41
N THR A 667 -26.36 14.22 4.23
CA THR A 667 -27.27 15.29 3.79
C THR A 667 -26.55 16.48 3.15
N GLU A 668 -25.21 16.44 3.11
CA GLU A 668 -24.34 17.52 2.64
C GLU A 668 -23.42 17.03 1.52
N LEU A 669 -23.30 17.85 0.46
CA LEU A 669 -22.46 17.55 -0.71
C LEU A 669 -20.98 17.33 -0.36
N GLN A 670 -20.50 17.94 0.72
CA GLN A 670 -19.13 17.82 1.19
C GLN A 670 -18.81 16.39 1.69
N ASP A 671 -19.74 15.74 2.37
CA ASP A 671 -19.52 14.37 2.88
C ASP A 671 -19.48 13.34 1.73
N ILE A 672 -20.29 13.55 0.68
CA ILE A 672 -20.23 12.75 -0.54
C ILE A 672 -18.87 12.94 -1.25
N ARG A 673 -18.31 14.16 -1.22
CA ARG A 673 -16.99 14.45 -1.77
C ARG A 673 -15.87 13.79 -0.96
N ASP A 674 -15.90 13.93 0.36
CA ASP A 674 -14.91 13.36 1.27
C ASP A 674 -14.95 11.82 1.29
N LEU A 675 -16.13 11.19 1.25
CA LEU A 675 -16.22 9.73 1.12
C LEU A 675 -15.62 9.24 -0.21
N LYS A 676 -15.79 9.99 -1.31
CA LYS A 676 -15.13 9.72 -2.59
C LYS A 676 -13.61 9.95 -2.55
N ILE A 677 -13.08 10.72 -1.60
CA ILE A 677 -11.63 10.83 -1.34
C ILE A 677 -11.17 9.59 -0.57
N LEU A 678 -11.85 9.24 0.53
CA LEU A 678 -11.51 8.08 1.36
C LEU A 678 -11.59 6.74 0.61
N LEU A 679 -12.59 6.56 -0.26
CA LEU A 679 -12.71 5.38 -1.12
C LEU A 679 -11.54 5.24 -2.11
N ARG A 680 -11.08 6.36 -2.70
CA ARG A 680 -9.89 6.37 -3.56
C ARG A 680 -8.62 6.10 -2.76
N ALA A 681 -8.47 6.72 -1.58
CA ALA A 681 -7.34 6.48 -0.68
C ALA A 681 -7.24 5.00 -0.31
N SER A 682 -8.36 4.40 0.09
CA SER A 682 -8.47 2.98 0.46
C SER A 682 -8.15 2.05 -0.71
N LYS A 683 -8.70 2.31 -1.91
CA LYS A 683 -8.38 1.55 -3.13
C LYS A 683 -6.88 1.65 -3.46
N LYS A 684 -6.29 2.85 -3.39
CA LYS A 684 -4.87 3.10 -3.68
C LYS A 684 -3.92 2.55 -2.61
N PHE A 685 -4.38 2.43 -1.37
CA PHE A 685 -3.69 1.69 -0.31
C PHE A 685 -3.76 0.18 -0.55
N THR A 686 -4.90 -0.36 -1.00
CA THR A 686 -5.07 -1.77 -1.41
C THR A 686 -4.24 -2.17 -2.63
N GLU A 687 -4.10 -1.29 -3.62
CA GLU A 687 -3.15 -1.44 -4.74
C GLU A 687 -1.69 -1.41 -4.25
N GLY A 688 -1.44 -0.89 -3.04
CA GLY A 688 -0.15 -0.90 -2.37
C GLY A 688 0.15 -2.17 -1.57
N SER A 689 -0.80 -2.66 -0.76
CA SER A 689 -0.60 -3.75 0.23
C SER A 689 -0.33 -5.16 -0.36
N VAL A 690 0.09 -5.27 -1.63
CA VAL A 690 0.24 -6.54 -2.37
C VAL A 690 1.65 -7.16 -2.20
N ALA A 691 2.52 -6.53 -1.42
CA ALA A 691 3.96 -6.81 -1.35
C ALA A 691 4.46 -7.11 0.09
N ILE A 692 3.70 -7.93 0.83
CA ILE A 692 4.10 -8.58 2.10
C ILE A 692 3.77 -10.07 1.99
#